data_AF-A0A672NJT9-F1
#
_entry.id   AF-A0A672NJT9-F1
#
_cell.length_a   1.000
_cell.length_b   1.000
_cell.length_c   1.000
_cell.angle_alpha   90.00
_cell.angle_beta   90.00
_cell.angle_gamma   90.00
#
_symmetry.space_group_name_H-M   'P 1'
#
loop_
_entity.id
_entity.type
_entity.pdbx_description
1 polymer ?
#
loop_
_entity_poly.entity_id
_entity_poly.type
_entity_poly.pdbx_seq_one_letter_code
_entity_poly.pdbx_strand_id
1 'polypeptide(L)'
;VWPMCSRRDVYFDGTQSSRKSRAVRDTLRHVKVKESRRPGELHGPATVYVQVLGAGSRDNGASLYVFSEYNRYLFNCGEGTQRLMQEHKIKIARLDNIFLTRMSWETAGGLSGMILTLKDTGVPQCVLSGPPQLVLSVNITHVHFIQIFVSFSLHKKSKTLETFVSFLLVFHCIVFCCFRINIYKPYESKLNILKFNSAQLVKLCTPADPGPVFLVVDCPSEDFIQPLCTNHVLQRYQTGGSEDSAALVVHMTPESVLDTDEYKSWMERFPSSTEHLVMNEQTFTPHNTRSHKLQTQLNLIHPEIFPPLKLYKTKEPPASLRVPNVRAECLMKFQLRPKLEWQRSVQANSRQCVTDALVSHVYHVFNLLFIFYAGKGEKYPEIVFLGTGSSLPMKIRNVSGTLVNISSSQSLLLDCGEGTFGQLCRHYGDDVDEILSRLSTIFVSHLHADHHTGLIHLLLERERALNSLGKAFSPVYLIAPVQIMTWLNQYHDHCQQILSQINIIPSKLLCDGAEIPKVKTKSLIQAVLKKNDLVKFQTCYVRHCKNAFACSLTHQSGWQLVFSGDTMPCDAVVNMGKNATLLIHEATLEDGMEEEACEKRHSTTSQAIGIGMKMNAEFIVLNHFSQRYAKIPLFSDDFNGKVGISFDHMRIRFGDFPMLPRLIRPLKALFAEEIEEMEERRERREMKKTAEPPSNGESGTSRQPDEMSKGAKREQDDLNQEAAIKRLKTN
;
A
#
# COMPACT_ATOMS: atom_id res chain seq x y z
N VAL A 1 -27.25 -3.23 -43.80
CA VAL A 1 -28.62 -3.62 -44.20
C VAL A 1 -29.08 -4.70 -43.22
N TRP A 2 -30.04 -4.37 -42.36
CA TRP A 2 -30.69 -5.35 -41.45
C TRP A 2 -31.39 -6.47 -42.27
N PRO A 3 -31.62 -7.64 -41.67
CA PRO A 3 -33.01 -7.90 -41.26
C PRO A 3 -33.20 -8.54 -39.89
N MET A 4 -34.39 -8.25 -39.37
CA MET A 4 -35.08 -8.73 -38.17
C MET A 4 -35.52 -10.22 -38.22
N CYS A 5 -36.01 -10.68 -37.06
CA CYS A 5 -36.95 -11.77 -36.73
C CYS A 5 -36.32 -12.96 -35.99
N SER A 6 -36.91 -13.57 -34.97
CA SER A 6 -38.16 -13.38 -34.23
C SER A 6 -38.14 -14.35 -33.03
N ARG A 7 -38.81 -14.00 -31.92
CA ARG A 7 -39.05 -14.85 -30.75
C ARG A 7 -39.65 -16.22 -31.10
N ARG A 8 -39.32 -17.24 -30.30
CA ARG A 8 -40.28 -18.26 -29.81
C ARG A 8 -39.75 -18.96 -28.57
N ASP A 9 -40.55 -18.87 -27.51
CA ASP A 9 -40.45 -19.65 -26.27
C ASP A 9 -40.71 -21.14 -26.54
N VAL A 10 -39.99 -22.01 -25.83
CA VAL A 10 -40.39 -23.41 -25.63
C VAL A 10 -40.20 -23.73 -24.14
N TYR A 11 -41.33 -23.92 -23.46
CA TYR A 11 -41.44 -24.56 -22.16
C TYR A 11 -41.23 -26.06 -22.30
N PHE A 12 -40.48 -26.67 -21.37
CA PHE A 12 -40.65 -28.08 -21.00
C PHE A 12 -40.61 -28.20 -19.48
N ASP A 13 -41.63 -28.88 -18.96
CA ASP A 13 -41.93 -29.17 -17.55
C ASP A 13 -41.30 -30.50 -17.12
N GLY A 14 -40.98 -30.61 -15.82
CA GLY A 14 -41.03 -31.86 -15.06
C GLY A 14 -39.79 -32.74 -14.99
N THR A 15 -39.01 -32.63 -13.92
CA THR A 15 -38.99 -33.61 -12.80
C THR A 15 -37.84 -33.34 -11.82
N GLN A 16 -38.21 -33.26 -10.53
CA GLN A 16 -37.32 -32.99 -9.42
C GLN A 16 -36.40 -34.19 -9.11
N SER A 17 -35.09 -33.93 -9.01
CA SER A 17 -34.19 -34.73 -8.17
C SER A 17 -33.31 -33.78 -7.35
N SER A 18 -33.42 -33.91 -6.04
CA SER A 18 -32.93 -33.00 -5.02
C SER A 18 -31.42 -33.18 -4.77
N ARG A 19 -30.59 -32.30 -5.33
CA ARG A 19 -29.24 -32.03 -4.82
C ARG A 19 -29.21 -30.66 -4.16
N LYS A 20 -29.28 -30.65 -2.82
CA LYS A 20 -29.07 -29.46 -1.98
C LYS A 20 -27.69 -28.86 -2.29
N SER A 21 -27.67 -27.76 -3.04
CA SER A 21 -26.50 -26.89 -3.09
C SER A 21 -26.32 -26.27 -1.71
N ARG A 22 -25.12 -26.44 -1.13
CA ARG A 22 -24.77 -25.82 0.15
C ARG A 22 -24.60 -24.32 -0.11
N ALA A 23 -25.65 -23.55 0.19
CA ALA A 23 -25.68 -22.10 0.03
C ALA A 23 -24.45 -21.44 0.68
N VAL A 24 -23.83 -20.53 -0.05
CA VAL A 24 -22.86 -19.53 0.42
C VAL A 24 -23.41 -18.88 1.69
N ARG A 25 -22.93 -19.31 2.86
CA ARG A 25 -23.69 -19.13 4.12
C ARG A 25 -23.32 -17.91 4.95
N ASP A 26 -22.34 -17.08 4.56
CA ASP A 26 -21.94 -15.92 5.39
C ASP A 26 -21.88 -14.55 4.71
N THR A 27 -21.84 -14.43 3.37
CA THR A 27 -21.84 -13.11 2.68
C THR A 27 -23.24 -12.54 2.44
N LEU A 28 -24.23 -13.40 2.15
CA LEU A 28 -25.62 -12.98 1.94
C LEU A 28 -26.38 -12.66 3.23
N ARG A 29 -25.87 -13.07 4.40
CA ARG A 29 -26.53 -12.77 5.68
C ARG A 29 -26.53 -11.27 5.99
N HIS A 30 -25.47 -10.54 5.66
CA HIS A 30 -25.39 -9.11 6.01
C HIS A 30 -26.28 -8.24 5.11
N VAL A 31 -26.32 -8.51 3.80
CA VAL A 31 -27.25 -7.85 2.87
C VAL A 31 -28.70 -8.20 3.23
N LYS A 32 -29.00 -9.47 3.53
CA LYS A 32 -30.33 -9.88 4.00
C LYS A 32 -30.71 -9.27 5.35
N VAL A 33 -29.77 -9.08 6.29
CA VAL A 33 -30.05 -8.40 7.57
C VAL A 33 -30.26 -6.89 7.38
N LYS A 34 -29.64 -6.28 6.36
CA LYS A 34 -29.88 -4.88 5.96
C LYS A 34 -31.26 -4.71 5.30
N GLU A 35 -31.71 -5.72 4.54
CA GLU A 35 -33.01 -5.76 3.85
C GLU A 35 -34.19 -6.28 4.70
N SER A 36 -33.94 -7.07 5.75
CA SER A 36 -35.00 -7.75 6.53
C SER A 36 -35.58 -6.93 7.69
N ARG A 37 -35.24 -5.64 7.82
CA ARG A 37 -35.73 -4.81 8.93
C ARG A 37 -37.14 -4.28 8.64
N ARG A 38 -38.10 -4.65 9.50
CA ARG A 38 -39.45 -4.10 9.49
C ARG A 38 -39.41 -2.61 9.87
N PRO A 39 -40.27 -1.75 9.30
CA PRO A 39 -40.25 -0.29 9.54
C PRO A 39 -40.52 0.20 10.98
N GLY A 40 -40.60 -0.70 11.98
CA GLY A 40 -41.10 -0.40 13.34
C GLY A 40 -40.09 -0.51 14.49
N GLU A 41 -38.83 -0.92 14.25
CA GLU A 41 -37.79 -0.99 15.31
C GLU A 41 -36.64 -0.02 14.97
N LEU A 42 -36.76 1.24 15.40
CA LEU A 42 -35.88 2.37 15.07
C LEU A 42 -34.99 2.79 16.26
N HIS A 43 -34.18 1.88 16.80
CA HIS A 43 -33.12 2.26 17.75
C HIS A 43 -31.76 2.39 17.06
N GLY A 44 -31.00 3.42 17.47
CA GLY A 44 -29.61 3.72 17.09
C GLY A 44 -28.63 2.55 17.30
N PRO A 45 -27.44 2.50 16.67
CA PRO A 45 -26.47 1.47 16.96
C PRO A 45 -26.11 1.56 18.44
N ALA A 46 -26.07 0.43 19.13
CA ALA A 46 -25.77 0.43 20.55
C ALA A 46 -24.33 0.88 20.79
N THR A 47 -23.44 0.59 19.83
CA THR A 47 -22.01 0.94 19.89
C THR A 47 -21.52 1.63 18.62
N VAL A 48 -20.73 2.68 18.81
CA VAL A 48 -20.05 3.42 17.75
C VAL A 48 -18.66 3.79 18.24
N TYR A 49 -17.65 3.53 17.42
CA TYR A 49 -16.26 3.84 17.73
C TYR A 49 -15.63 4.65 16.61
N VAL A 50 -14.82 5.64 16.98
CA VAL A 50 -13.87 6.33 16.11
C VAL A 50 -12.49 5.80 16.48
N GLN A 51 -11.83 5.08 15.58
CA GLN A 51 -10.53 4.47 15.82
C GLN A 51 -9.44 5.13 14.96
N VAL A 52 -8.33 5.50 15.57
CA VAL A 52 -7.14 5.94 14.86
C VAL A 52 -6.46 4.74 14.19
N LEU A 53 -6.25 4.83 12.87
CA LEU A 53 -5.42 3.89 12.13
C LEU A 53 -4.01 4.44 11.98
N GLY A 54 -3.84 5.49 11.17
CA GLY A 54 -2.61 6.26 11.07
C GLY A 54 -2.72 7.55 11.87
N ALA A 55 -1.72 7.83 12.70
CA ALA A 55 -1.75 8.95 13.63
C ALA A 55 -1.37 10.29 12.96
N GLY A 56 -0.87 10.25 11.72
CA GLY A 56 -0.37 11.41 11.00
C GLY A 56 1.14 11.60 11.12
N SER A 57 1.87 10.54 11.51
CA SER A 57 3.34 10.57 11.51
C SER A 57 3.89 10.73 10.09
N ARG A 58 5.14 11.17 9.99
CA ARG A 58 5.77 11.42 8.70
C ARG A 58 5.83 10.18 7.79
N ASP A 59 6.01 9.00 8.36
CA ASP A 59 6.05 7.73 7.64
C ASP A 59 4.65 7.13 7.36
N ASN A 60 3.58 7.72 7.90
CA ASN A 60 2.22 7.20 7.79
C ASN A 60 1.14 8.28 7.99
N GLY A 61 0.41 8.58 6.92
CA GLY A 61 -0.63 9.63 6.89
C GLY A 61 -1.79 9.39 7.87
N ALA A 62 -2.46 10.49 8.24
CA ALA A 62 -3.60 10.47 9.14
C ALA A 62 -4.78 9.71 8.53
N SER A 63 -5.29 8.70 9.24
CA SER A 63 -6.46 7.92 8.81
C SER A 63 -7.31 7.43 9.99
N LEU A 64 -8.63 7.43 9.82
CA LEU A 64 -9.59 7.02 10.86
C LEU A 64 -10.49 5.89 10.37
N TYR A 65 -10.74 4.93 11.23
CA TYR A 65 -11.72 3.87 11.03
C TYR A 65 -12.89 4.05 11.97
N VAL A 66 -14.05 4.40 11.42
CA VAL A 66 -15.29 4.55 12.19
C VAL A 66 -16.15 3.33 11.97
N PHE A 67 -16.52 2.65 13.05
CA PHE A 67 -17.30 1.43 12.95
C PHE A 67 -18.37 1.30 14.02
N SER A 68 -19.42 0.58 13.65
CA SER A 68 -20.52 0.16 14.50
C SER A 68 -20.80 -1.32 14.26
N GLU A 69 -21.86 -1.82 14.90
CA GLU A 69 -22.40 -3.15 14.64
C GLU A 69 -22.80 -3.34 13.18
N TYR A 70 -23.21 -2.25 12.51
CA TYR A 70 -23.77 -2.26 11.17
C TYR A 70 -22.75 -1.84 10.11
N ASN A 71 -22.25 -0.62 10.21
CA ASN A 71 -21.48 0.02 9.15
C ASN A 71 -20.03 0.28 9.55
N ARG A 72 -19.15 0.35 8.55
CA ARG A 72 -17.73 0.71 8.67
C ARG A 72 -17.36 1.76 7.63
N TYR A 73 -16.65 2.78 8.09
CA TYR A 73 -16.23 3.92 7.30
C TYR A 73 -14.73 4.14 7.50
N LEU A 74 -14.03 4.51 6.44
CA LEU A 74 -12.63 4.89 6.48
C LEU A 74 -12.53 6.37 6.09
N PHE A 75 -11.81 7.17 6.88
CA PHE A 75 -11.43 8.53 6.53
C PHE A 75 -9.97 8.57 6.18
N ASN A 76 -9.68 9.04 4.97
CA ASN A 76 -8.39 9.02 4.29
C ASN A 76 -7.81 7.61 4.11
N CYS A 77 -7.06 7.45 3.03
CA CYS A 77 -6.39 6.21 2.66
C CYS A 77 -5.04 6.58 2.02
N GLY A 78 -4.15 7.16 2.82
CA GLY A 78 -2.76 7.38 2.46
C GLY A 78 -1.98 6.09 2.31
N GLU A 79 -0.75 6.19 1.81
CA GLU A 79 0.14 5.02 1.68
C GLU A 79 0.26 4.24 2.99
N GLY A 80 0.26 2.91 2.90
CA GLY A 80 0.41 2.04 4.06
C GLY A 80 -0.88 1.81 4.88
N THR A 81 -1.97 2.56 4.62
CA THR A 81 -3.26 2.37 5.33
C THR A 81 -3.74 0.91 5.25
N GLN A 82 -3.68 0.32 4.06
CA GLN A 82 -4.04 -1.09 3.83
C GLN A 82 -3.15 -2.03 4.67
N ARG A 83 -1.84 -1.77 4.73
CA ARG A 83 -0.86 -2.57 5.47
C ARG A 83 -1.14 -2.52 6.97
N LEU A 84 -1.56 -1.37 7.50
CA LEU A 84 -1.91 -1.19 8.91
C LEU A 84 -3.19 -1.92 9.29
N MET A 85 -4.20 -1.87 8.41
CA MET A 85 -5.42 -2.64 8.63
C MET A 85 -5.10 -4.15 8.73
N GLN A 86 -4.22 -4.66 7.87
CA GLN A 86 -3.77 -6.04 7.96
C GLN A 86 -2.93 -6.33 9.21
N GLU A 87 -2.01 -5.43 9.57
CA GLU A 87 -1.15 -5.53 10.75
C GLU A 87 -1.99 -5.77 12.01
N HIS A 88 -3.02 -4.95 12.18
CA HIS A 88 -3.88 -4.95 13.36
C HIS A 88 -5.16 -5.78 13.21
N LYS A 89 -5.25 -6.62 12.16
CA LYS A 89 -6.38 -7.53 11.89
C LYS A 89 -7.73 -6.80 11.79
N ILE A 90 -7.72 -5.57 11.29
CA ILE A 90 -8.92 -4.77 11.04
C ILE A 90 -9.57 -5.25 9.75
N LYS A 91 -10.87 -5.56 9.82
CA LYS A 91 -11.59 -6.23 8.73
C LYS A 91 -11.91 -5.26 7.59
N ILE A 92 -11.24 -5.43 6.45
CA ILE A 92 -11.49 -4.72 5.19
C ILE A 92 -12.77 -5.20 4.51
N ALA A 93 -13.10 -6.49 4.64
CA ALA A 93 -14.23 -7.18 3.99
C ALA A 93 -15.64 -6.58 4.22
N ARG A 94 -15.76 -5.58 5.10
CA ARG A 94 -17.02 -4.96 5.51
C ARG A 94 -17.01 -3.45 5.36
N LEU A 95 -16.02 -2.89 4.65
CA LEU A 95 -15.89 -1.45 4.48
C LEU A 95 -16.98 -0.93 3.55
N ASP A 96 -17.87 -0.07 4.06
CA ASP A 96 -19.00 0.46 3.30
C ASP A 96 -18.61 1.71 2.49
N ASN A 97 -17.88 2.64 3.13
CA ASN A 97 -17.48 3.90 2.48
C ASN A 97 -16.04 4.29 2.85
N ILE A 98 -15.39 4.96 1.91
CA ILE A 98 -14.13 5.67 2.11
C ILE A 98 -14.40 7.15 1.85
N PHE A 99 -14.03 8.00 2.80
CA PHE A 99 -14.16 9.45 2.74
C PHE A 99 -12.77 10.06 2.66
N LEU A 100 -12.52 10.87 1.64
CA LEU A 100 -11.27 11.61 1.50
C LEU A 100 -11.51 13.07 1.90
N THR A 101 -10.69 13.58 2.80
CA THR A 101 -10.76 14.98 3.25
C THR A 101 -10.24 15.93 2.17
N ARG A 102 -9.16 15.54 1.48
CA ARG A 102 -8.54 16.28 0.38
C ARG A 102 -8.13 15.34 -0.76
N MET A 103 -7.84 15.92 -1.92
CA MET A 103 -7.23 15.21 -3.05
C MET A 103 -5.74 15.51 -3.10
N SER A 104 -5.02 14.88 -2.16
CA SER A 104 -3.57 14.95 -2.03
C SER A 104 -3.00 13.54 -1.98
N TRP A 105 -1.72 13.36 -2.25
CA TRP A 105 -1.14 12.02 -2.17
C TRP A 105 -1.13 11.46 -0.74
N GLU A 106 -0.95 12.33 0.26
CA GLU A 106 -1.02 11.97 1.69
C GLU A 106 -2.36 11.32 2.08
N THR A 107 -3.46 11.78 1.48
CA THR A 107 -4.82 11.33 1.82
C THR A 107 -5.32 10.20 0.92
N ALA A 108 -4.76 10.04 -0.29
CA ALA A 108 -5.29 9.16 -1.33
C ALA A 108 -4.30 8.11 -1.88
N GLY A 109 -3.00 8.23 -1.55
CA GLY A 109 -1.93 7.43 -2.17
C GLY A 109 -2.04 5.92 -1.97
N GLY A 110 -2.73 5.46 -0.92
CA GLY A 110 -2.98 4.04 -0.65
C GLY A 110 -4.27 3.50 -1.28
N LEU A 111 -5.03 4.33 -2.01
CA LEU A 111 -6.30 3.88 -2.60
C LEU A 111 -6.12 2.81 -3.66
N SER A 112 -5.05 2.85 -4.46
CA SER A 112 -4.78 1.82 -5.48
C SER A 112 -4.65 0.44 -4.84
N GLY A 113 -3.81 0.32 -3.80
CA GLY A 113 -3.64 -0.93 -3.04
C GLY A 113 -4.91 -1.34 -2.29
N MET A 114 -5.63 -0.38 -1.72
CA MET A 114 -6.91 -0.63 -1.04
C MET A 114 -7.98 -1.17 -2.00
N ILE A 115 -8.13 -0.59 -3.20
CA ILE A 115 -9.11 -1.02 -4.21
C ILE A 115 -8.82 -2.44 -4.67
N LEU A 116 -7.56 -2.77 -4.95
CA LEU A 116 -7.15 -4.14 -5.29
C LEU A 116 -7.48 -5.11 -4.16
N THR A 117 -7.18 -4.74 -2.91
CA THR A 117 -7.49 -5.56 -1.73
C THR A 117 -9.00 -5.75 -1.53
N LEU A 118 -9.81 -4.71 -1.74
CA LEU A 118 -11.27 -4.79 -1.64
C LEU A 118 -11.86 -5.74 -2.69
N LYS A 119 -11.34 -5.70 -3.92
CA LYS A 119 -11.71 -6.61 -5.01
C LYS A 119 -11.35 -8.06 -4.66
N ASP A 120 -10.11 -8.31 -4.27
CA ASP A 120 -9.62 -9.65 -3.90
C ASP A 120 -10.40 -10.24 -2.71
N THR A 121 -10.82 -9.38 -1.77
CA THR A 121 -11.63 -9.78 -0.61
C THR A 121 -13.10 -10.07 -0.99
N GLY A 122 -13.53 -9.72 -2.21
CA GLY A 122 -14.90 -9.91 -2.67
C GLY A 122 -15.90 -8.94 -2.05
N VAL A 123 -15.48 -7.71 -1.71
CA VAL A 123 -16.40 -6.67 -1.25
C VAL A 123 -17.28 -6.22 -2.43
N PRO A 124 -18.62 -6.39 -2.36
CA PRO A 124 -19.49 -6.20 -3.53
C PRO A 124 -19.63 -4.73 -3.92
N GLN A 125 -19.59 -3.82 -2.94
CA GLN A 125 -19.71 -2.38 -3.15
C GLN A 125 -19.00 -1.62 -2.03
N CYS A 126 -18.20 -0.62 -2.41
CA CYS A 126 -17.63 0.36 -1.49
C CYS A 126 -17.80 1.74 -2.13
N VAL A 127 -18.35 2.70 -1.39
CA VAL A 127 -18.59 4.06 -1.90
C VAL A 127 -17.41 4.95 -1.56
N LEU A 128 -16.81 5.56 -2.58
CA LEU A 128 -15.74 6.53 -2.41
C LEU A 128 -16.31 7.95 -2.50
N SER A 129 -16.09 8.75 -1.47
CA SER A 129 -16.59 10.12 -1.34
C SER A 129 -15.41 11.06 -1.10
N GLY A 130 -15.40 12.21 -1.75
CA GLY A 130 -14.31 13.17 -1.62
C GLY A 130 -14.48 14.38 -2.53
N PRO A 131 -13.44 15.22 -2.66
CA PRO A 131 -13.46 16.41 -3.51
C PRO A 131 -13.79 16.07 -4.98
N PRO A 132 -14.33 17.01 -5.79
CA PRO A 132 -14.68 16.76 -7.19
C PRO A 132 -13.57 16.13 -8.05
N GLN A 133 -12.30 16.45 -7.74
CA GLN A 133 -11.09 15.92 -8.39
C GLN A 133 -10.96 14.39 -8.23
N LEU A 134 -11.60 13.79 -7.23
CA LEU A 134 -11.62 12.35 -6.98
C LEU A 134 -12.05 11.54 -8.21
N VAL A 135 -13.09 12.00 -8.92
CA VAL A 135 -13.61 11.30 -10.11
C VAL A 135 -12.52 11.16 -11.17
N LEU A 136 -11.71 12.21 -11.32
CA LEU A 136 -10.59 12.23 -12.26
C LEU A 136 -9.49 11.31 -11.73
N SER A 137 -9.08 11.46 -10.46
CA SER A 137 -8.03 10.61 -9.86
C SER A 137 -8.33 9.11 -9.94
N VAL A 138 -9.58 8.68 -9.72
CA VAL A 138 -9.93 7.26 -9.82
C VAL A 138 -9.87 6.77 -11.27
N ASN A 139 -10.38 7.56 -12.22
CA ASN A 139 -10.30 7.23 -13.64
C ASN A 139 -8.85 7.15 -14.12
N ILE A 140 -7.97 8.01 -13.62
CA ILE A 140 -6.53 8.03 -13.90
C ILE A 140 -5.88 6.69 -13.51
N THR A 141 -6.16 6.20 -12.31
CA THR A 141 -5.60 4.93 -11.80
C THR A 141 -6.24 3.71 -12.47
N HIS A 142 -7.54 3.78 -12.81
CA HIS A 142 -8.28 2.69 -13.48
C HIS A 142 -7.94 2.52 -14.97
N VAL A 143 -7.79 3.61 -15.72
CA VAL A 143 -7.63 3.54 -17.19
C VAL A 143 -6.24 3.07 -17.58
N HIS A 144 -5.22 3.30 -16.74
CA HIS A 144 -3.83 3.06 -17.14
C HIS A 144 -3.18 1.82 -16.54
N PHE A 145 -3.58 1.35 -15.35
CA PHE A 145 -2.86 0.28 -14.64
C PHE A 145 -3.72 -0.81 -14.00
N ILE A 146 -5.03 -0.57 -13.85
CA ILE A 146 -5.91 -1.45 -13.08
C ILE A 146 -7.15 -1.82 -13.90
N GLN A 147 -7.14 -3.00 -14.52
CA GLN A 147 -8.30 -3.51 -15.26
C GLN A 147 -9.35 -4.05 -14.26
N ILE A 148 -10.39 -3.26 -13.97
CA ILE A 148 -11.45 -3.64 -13.02
C ILE A 148 -12.85 -3.32 -13.56
N PHE A 149 -13.72 -4.33 -13.52
CA PHE A 149 -15.18 -4.21 -13.53
C PHE A 149 -15.68 -4.21 -12.07
N VAL A 150 -15.83 -3.04 -11.47
CA VAL A 150 -16.53 -2.83 -10.18
C VAL A 150 -17.45 -1.64 -10.39
N SER A 151 -18.73 -1.77 -10.03
CA SER A 151 -19.67 -0.65 -10.11
C SER A 151 -19.37 0.37 -9.02
N PHE A 152 -18.64 1.42 -9.39
CA PHE A 152 -18.50 2.61 -8.57
C PHE A 152 -19.70 3.53 -8.80
N SER A 153 -20.41 3.89 -7.73
CA SER A 153 -21.44 4.93 -7.79
C SER A 153 -20.83 6.26 -7.34
N LEU A 154 -20.10 6.91 -8.25
CA LEU A 154 -19.55 8.25 -8.04
C LEU A 154 -20.68 9.29 -8.13
N HIS A 155 -21.07 9.86 -6.99
CA HIS A 155 -22.13 10.87 -6.97
C HIS A 155 -21.56 12.26 -7.31
N LYS A 156 -21.77 12.72 -8.55
CA LYS A 156 -21.74 14.16 -8.89
C LYS A 156 -22.97 14.80 -8.25
N LYS A 157 -22.78 15.77 -7.35
CA LYS A 157 -23.91 16.48 -6.72
C LYS A 157 -24.72 17.26 -7.77
N SER A 158 -25.85 16.70 -8.19
CA SER A 158 -26.95 17.42 -8.82
C SER A 158 -27.83 18.03 -7.72
N LYS A 159 -28.38 19.24 -7.98
CA LYS A 159 -29.13 20.11 -7.06
C LYS A 159 -30.46 19.54 -6.49
N THR A 160 -30.69 18.23 -6.48
CA THR A 160 -31.99 17.63 -6.18
C THR A 160 -31.99 16.44 -5.20
N LEU A 161 -30.92 16.24 -4.43
CA LEU A 161 -30.80 15.18 -3.42
C LEU A 161 -30.52 15.75 -2.03
N GLU A 162 -31.51 16.43 -1.43
CA GLU A 162 -31.40 17.03 -0.09
C GLU A 162 -31.64 16.04 1.08
N THR A 163 -31.89 14.75 0.85
CA THR A 163 -32.24 13.79 1.94
C THR A 163 -31.39 12.52 2.03
N PHE A 164 -30.22 12.51 1.40
CA PHE A 164 -29.15 11.58 1.71
C PHE A 164 -28.09 12.37 2.46
N VAL A 165 -27.92 12.09 3.77
CA VAL A 165 -26.63 12.29 4.45
C VAL A 165 -26.09 13.71 4.21
N SER A 166 -26.52 14.71 5.00
CA SER A 166 -25.99 16.10 4.92
C SER A 166 -24.48 16.17 5.20
N PHE A 167 -23.69 15.92 4.16
CA PHE A 167 -22.25 15.72 4.22
C PHE A 167 -21.58 16.24 2.95
N LEU A 168 -20.35 16.72 3.10
CA LEU A 168 -19.57 17.48 2.13
C LEU A 168 -20.15 18.88 1.83
N LEU A 169 -19.60 19.90 2.49
CA LEU A 169 -19.66 21.26 1.97
C LEU A 169 -18.68 21.36 0.81
N VAL A 170 -19.21 21.47 -0.40
CA VAL A 170 -18.43 21.77 -1.60
C VAL A 170 -18.64 23.25 -1.89
N PHE A 171 -17.62 24.07 -1.65
CA PHE A 171 -17.45 25.33 -2.36
C PHE A 171 -16.01 25.44 -2.84
N HIS A 172 -15.85 26.15 -3.96
CA HIS A 172 -14.62 26.30 -4.71
C HIS A 172 -13.39 26.42 -3.78
N CYS A 173 -12.43 25.54 -4.00
CA CYS A 173 -11.06 25.53 -3.46
C CYS A 173 -10.83 25.00 -2.03
N ILE A 174 -11.83 24.80 -1.17
CA ILE A 174 -11.59 24.30 0.20
C ILE A 174 -12.65 23.28 0.62
N VAL A 175 -12.22 22.05 0.93
CA VAL A 175 -13.10 20.98 1.38
C VAL A 175 -13.02 20.85 2.90
N PHE A 176 -14.02 21.38 3.61
CA PHE A 176 -14.29 21.02 5.01
C PHE A 176 -15.24 19.84 5.03
N CYS A 177 -14.72 18.67 5.39
CA CYS A 177 -15.55 17.48 5.53
C CYS A 177 -16.15 17.35 6.93
N CYS A 178 -17.21 18.11 7.20
CA CYS A 178 -18.03 17.91 8.39
C CYS A 178 -18.87 16.62 8.26
N PHE A 179 -18.73 15.67 9.20
CA PHE A 179 -19.38 14.36 9.11
C PHE A 179 -20.45 14.10 10.21
N ARG A 180 -21.75 14.30 9.95
CA ARG A 180 -22.85 13.91 10.89
C ARG A 180 -23.41 12.50 10.61
N ILE A 181 -22.76 11.41 11.04
CA ILE A 181 -23.20 10.05 10.65
C ILE A 181 -24.51 9.63 11.34
N ASN A 182 -25.64 9.87 10.65
CA ASN A 182 -26.90 9.19 10.91
C ASN A 182 -26.80 7.77 10.33
N ILE A 183 -26.61 6.75 11.18
CA ILE A 183 -26.28 5.36 10.82
C ILE A 183 -27.45 4.57 10.16
N TYR A 184 -28.47 5.25 9.60
CA TYR A 184 -29.71 4.63 9.13
C TYR A 184 -30.11 5.05 7.71
N LYS A 185 -29.86 4.18 6.72
CA LYS A 185 -30.76 3.98 5.56
C LYS A 185 -30.47 2.63 4.87
N PRO A 186 -31.48 1.76 4.67
CA PRO A 186 -31.43 0.71 3.65
C PRO A 186 -31.59 1.32 2.26
N TYR A 187 -31.01 0.67 1.26
CA TYR A 187 -31.03 1.03 -0.16
C TYR A 187 -32.43 0.77 -0.73
N GLU A 188 -33.14 1.77 -1.26
CA GLU A 188 -34.30 1.54 -2.15
C GLU A 188 -33.85 1.62 -3.61
N SER A 189 -33.83 0.46 -4.25
CA SER A 189 -33.66 0.29 -5.69
C SER A 189 -35.02 0.43 -6.38
N LYS A 190 -35.30 1.61 -6.96
CA LYS A 190 -36.21 1.85 -8.11
C LYS A 190 -36.28 3.34 -8.41
N LEU A 191 -35.53 3.82 -9.40
CA LEU A 191 -35.71 5.16 -9.95
C LEU A 191 -36.50 5.06 -11.26
N ASN A 192 -37.83 5.15 -11.17
CA ASN A 192 -38.64 5.62 -12.29
C ASN A 192 -38.77 7.14 -12.15
N ILE A 193 -38.43 7.83 -13.23
CA ILE A 193 -38.58 9.28 -13.43
C ILE A 193 -40.02 9.67 -13.14
N LEU A 194 -40.28 10.60 -12.23
CA LEU A 194 -41.47 11.48 -12.21
C LEU A 194 -41.23 12.68 -11.27
N LYS A 195 -41.50 13.89 -11.79
CA LYS A 195 -41.43 15.19 -11.09
C LYS A 195 -42.44 15.25 -9.94
N PHE A 196 -42.05 15.71 -8.74
CA PHE A 196 -43.01 16.17 -7.72
C PHE A 196 -42.52 17.36 -6.88
N ASN A 197 -43.51 18.19 -6.50
CA ASN A 197 -43.44 19.51 -5.87
C ASN A 197 -42.88 19.52 -4.43
N SER A 198 -42.30 20.66 -4.07
CA SER A 198 -41.37 20.93 -2.95
C SER A 198 -41.98 21.14 -1.55
N ALA A 199 -43.20 20.70 -1.24
CA ALA A 199 -43.89 21.10 0.00
C ALA A 199 -44.24 19.98 1.01
N GLN A 200 -43.90 18.71 0.76
CA GLN A 200 -44.36 17.57 1.61
C GLN A 200 -43.26 16.68 2.25
N LEU A 201 -41.97 17.01 2.13
CA LEU A 201 -40.87 16.11 2.53
C LEU A 201 -40.31 16.26 3.95
N VAL A 202 -40.85 17.15 4.79
CA VAL A 202 -40.23 17.50 6.11
C VAL A 202 -40.60 16.53 7.26
N LYS A 203 -41.31 15.41 7.01
CA LYS A 203 -41.85 14.57 8.11
C LYS A 203 -41.49 13.09 8.13
N LEU A 204 -40.50 12.62 7.36
CA LEU A 204 -40.07 11.21 7.44
C LEU A 204 -38.59 11.02 7.86
N CYS A 205 -38.44 10.57 9.11
CA CYS A 205 -37.36 9.75 9.67
C CYS A 205 -36.07 10.45 10.13
N THR A 206 -36.17 11.29 11.17
CA THR A 206 -35.13 11.36 12.21
C THR A 206 -35.31 10.17 13.18
N PRO A 207 -34.26 9.44 13.60
CA PRO A 207 -34.40 8.45 14.66
C PRO A 207 -34.84 9.13 15.97
N ALA A 208 -35.51 8.39 16.85
CA ALA A 208 -36.01 8.91 18.14
C ALA A 208 -34.89 9.31 19.13
N ASP A 209 -33.63 8.99 18.83
CA ASP A 209 -32.44 9.28 19.62
C ASP A 209 -31.30 9.71 18.67
N PRO A 210 -31.09 11.02 18.45
CA PRO A 210 -30.00 11.51 17.61
C PRO A 210 -28.66 11.20 18.30
N GLY A 211 -27.83 10.35 17.66
CA GLY A 211 -26.50 10.00 18.17
C GLY A 211 -25.56 11.21 18.20
N PRO A 212 -24.49 11.16 19.02
CA PRO A 212 -23.55 12.27 19.18
C PRO A 212 -22.86 12.64 17.87
N VAL A 213 -22.63 13.94 17.68
CA VAL A 213 -21.96 14.48 16.49
C VAL A 213 -20.44 14.44 16.66
N PHE A 214 -19.70 14.11 15.61
CA PHE A 214 -18.26 14.33 15.56
C PHE A 214 -17.85 15.02 14.26
N LEU A 215 -16.72 15.72 14.27
CA LEU A 215 -16.17 16.45 13.13
C LEU A 215 -14.81 15.88 12.74
N VAL A 216 -14.49 15.87 11.44
CA VAL A 216 -13.13 15.62 10.93
C VAL A 216 -12.72 16.85 10.14
N VAL A 217 -11.68 17.53 10.61
CA VAL A 217 -11.21 18.80 10.08
C VAL A 217 -9.82 18.59 9.53
N ASP A 218 -9.63 18.91 8.25
CA ASP A 218 -8.35 18.87 7.57
C ASP A 218 -7.96 20.31 7.20
N CYS A 219 -6.88 20.80 7.80
CA CYS A 219 -6.40 22.18 7.65
C CYS A 219 -4.88 22.12 7.40
N PRO A 220 -4.45 21.97 6.13
CA PRO A 220 -3.06 21.61 5.81
C PRO A 220 -2.09 22.79 5.78
N SER A 221 -2.57 24.02 5.63
CA SER A 221 -1.75 25.23 5.62
C SER A 221 -2.53 26.42 6.20
N GLU A 222 -1.82 27.51 6.48
CA GLU A 222 -2.41 28.76 7.00
C GLU A 222 -3.48 29.34 6.06
N ASP A 223 -3.37 29.10 4.76
CA ASP A 223 -4.35 29.53 3.74
C ASP A 223 -5.77 29.01 4.02
N PHE A 224 -5.89 27.91 4.77
CA PHE A 224 -7.17 27.27 5.10
C PHE A 224 -7.78 27.80 6.40
N ILE A 225 -7.04 28.55 7.22
CA ILE A 225 -7.50 29.02 8.54
C ILE A 225 -8.65 30.00 8.40
N GLN A 226 -8.50 31.03 7.59
CA GLN A 226 -9.54 32.07 7.46
C GLN A 226 -10.85 31.46 6.93
N PRO A 227 -10.85 30.64 5.86
CA PRO A 227 -12.07 29.99 5.38
C PRO A 227 -12.69 29.01 6.37
N LEU A 228 -11.88 28.34 7.21
CA LEU A 228 -12.35 27.50 8.32
C LEU A 228 -13.09 28.35 9.35
N CYS A 229 -12.48 29.45 9.77
CA CYS A 229 -12.97 30.31 10.83
C CYS A 229 -14.27 31.05 10.48
N THR A 230 -14.46 31.38 9.20
CA THR A 230 -15.66 32.08 8.70
C THR A 230 -16.77 31.15 8.23
N ASN A 231 -16.60 29.83 8.34
CA ASN A 231 -17.59 28.88 7.86
C ASN A 231 -18.83 28.85 8.76
N HIS A 232 -19.92 29.47 8.29
CA HIS A 232 -21.20 29.54 9.01
C HIS A 232 -21.82 28.17 9.31
N VAL A 233 -21.52 27.13 8.52
CA VAL A 233 -22.05 25.78 8.78
C VAL A 233 -21.31 25.10 9.92
N LEU A 234 -20.04 25.42 10.15
CA LEU A 234 -19.29 24.87 11.29
C LEU A 234 -19.72 25.54 12.61
N GLN A 235 -20.14 26.81 12.56
CA GLN A 235 -20.59 27.55 13.75
C GLN A 235 -21.74 26.87 14.49
N ARG A 236 -22.64 26.16 13.79
CA ARG A 236 -23.76 25.44 14.43
C ARG A 236 -23.33 24.32 15.38
N TYR A 237 -22.13 23.79 15.19
CA TYR A 237 -21.56 22.71 16.01
C TYR A 237 -20.76 23.23 17.21
N GLN A 238 -20.53 24.54 17.27
CA GLN A 238 -19.74 25.25 18.28
C GLN A 238 -20.63 25.79 19.42
N THR A 239 -21.95 25.91 19.21
CA THR A 239 -22.88 26.39 20.23
C THR A 239 -23.23 25.28 21.24
N GLY A 240 -22.88 25.46 22.51
CA GLY A 240 -23.19 24.51 23.57
C GLY A 240 -24.69 24.41 23.87
N GLY A 241 -25.15 23.22 24.30
CA GLY A 241 -26.53 22.97 24.72
C GLY A 241 -27.52 22.68 23.57
N SER A 242 -27.08 22.67 22.31
CA SER A 242 -27.89 22.18 21.18
C SER A 242 -27.71 20.67 20.96
N GLU A 243 -28.70 19.99 20.37
CA GLU A 243 -28.57 18.59 19.92
C GLU A 243 -27.48 18.40 18.85
N ASP A 244 -27.01 19.50 18.25
CA ASP A 244 -25.99 19.51 17.22
C ASP A 244 -24.58 19.76 17.77
N SER A 245 -24.38 19.95 19.08
CA SER A 245 -23.04 20.17 19.65
C SER A 245 -22.09 19.02 19.32
N ALA A 246 -20.88 19.32 18.85
CA ALA A 246 -19.88 18.30 18.56
C ALA A 246 -19.38 17.64 19.86
N ALA A 247 -19.48 16.32 19.96
CA ALA A 247 -18.89 15.53 21.04
C ALA A 247 -17.38 15.31 20.83
N LEU A 248 -16.93 15.25 19.57
CA LEU A 248 -15.53 15.06 19.19
C LEU A 248 -15.18 15.90 17.96
N VAL A 249 -14.04 16.58 17.97
CA VAL A 249 -13.44 17.21 16.79
C VAL A 249 -12.09 16.56 16.54
N VAL A 250 -11.90 15.99 15.35
CA VAL A 250 -10.63 15.43 14.91
C VAL A 250 -9.92 16.41 14.01
N HIS A 251 -8.71 16.81 14.41
CA HIS A 251 -7.85 17.79 13.75
C HIS A 251 -6.73 17.07 13.00
N MET A 252 -6.83 16.99 11.68
CA MET A 252 -5.75 16.60 10.78
C MET A 252 -5.06 17.90 10.32
N THR A 253 -4.12 18.40 11.11
CA THR A 253 -3.60 19.76 10.99
C THR A 253 -2.14 19.80 11.44
N PRO A 254 -1.20 20.27 10.61
CA PRO A 254 0.20 20.40 10.99
C PRO A 254 0.39 21.30 12.22
N GLU A 255 1.47 21.09 12.97
CA GLU A 255 1.76 21.90 14.16
C GLU A 255 1.90 23.39 13.85
N SER A 256 2.52 23.73 12.73
CA SER A 256 2.68 25.14 12.32
C SER A 256 1.32 25.86 12.21
N VAL A 257 0.28 25.16 11.77
CA VAL A 257 -1.08 25.69 11.66
C VAL A 257 -1.79 25.69 13.02
N LEU A 258 -1.63 24.63 13.82
CA LEU A 258 -2.19 24.54 15.17
C LEU A 258 -1.64 25.63 16.11
N ASP A 259 -0.39 26.05 15.91
CA ASP A 259 0.26 27.03 16.77
C ASP A 259 -0.18 28.48 16.49
N THR A 260 -0.90 28.72 15.38
CA THR A 260 -1.47 30.04 15.08
C THR A 260 -2.55 30.45 16.08
N ASP A 261 -2.60 31.74 16.42
CA ASP A 261 -3.57 32.27 17.38
C ASP A 261 -5.01 32.18 16.84
N GLU A 262 -5.18 32.32 15.53
CA GLU A 262 -6.47 32.21 14.86
C GLU A 262 -7.05 30.81 14.98
N TYR A 263 -6.23 29.76 14.76
CA TYR A 263 -6.70 28.38 14.89
C TYR A 263 -7.01 28.02 16.34
N LYS A 264 -6.15 28.44 17.29
CA LYS A 264 -6.40 28.29 18.74
C LYS A 264 -7.72 28.95 19.15
N SER A 265 -7.94 30.18 18.70
CA SER A 265 -9.18 30.93 18.97
C SER A 265 -10.41 30.28 18.32
N TRP A 266 -10.23 29.58 17.19
CA TRP A 266 -11.30 28.81 16.57
C TRP A 266 -11.65 27.54 17.36
N MET A 267 -10.65 26.84 17.91
CA MET A 267 -10.86 25.68 18.79
C MET A 267 -11.62 26.06 20.08
N GLU A 268 -11.33 27.23 20.66
CA GLU A 268 -12.00 27.73 21.88
C GLU A 268 -13.50 28.00 21.70
N ARG A 269 -13.99 28.05 20.46
CA ARG A 269 -15.43 28.24 20.18
C ARG A 269 -16.25 27.00 20.49
N PHE A 270 -15.64 25.82 20.60
CA PHE A 270 -16.35 24.60 20.94
C PHE A 270 -16.66 24.53 22.44
N PRO A 271 -17.76 23.89 22.87
CA PRO A 271 -18.08 23.73 24.28
C PRO A 271 -17.00 22.97 25.05
N SER A 272 -16.86 23.23 26.34
CA SER A 272 -15.88 22.53 27.19
C SER A 272 -16.11 21.02 27.32
N SER A 273 -17.29 20.52 26.90
CA SER A 273 -17.62 19.10 26.81
C SER A 273 -17.14 18.43 25.51
N THR A 274 -16.63 19.20 24.55
CA THR A 274 -16.12 18.68 23.28
C THR A 274 -14.72 18.13 23.46
N GLU A 275 -14.51 16.89 23.04
CA GLU A 275 -13.19 16.28 22.99
C GLU A 275 -12.47 16.71 21.71
N HIS A 276 -11.17 17.00 21.81
CA HIS A 276 -10.33 17.37 20.67
C HIS A 276 -9.25 16.30 20.44
N LEU A 277 -9.27 15.66 19.27
CA LEU A 277 -8.27 14.68 18.85
C LEU A 277 -7.35 15.31 17.81
N VAL A 278 -6.05 15.36 18.06
CA VAL A 278 -5.08 15.90 17.10
C VAL A 278 -4.27 14.78 16.45
N MET A 279 -4.25 14.77 15.12
CA MET A 279 -3.59 13.78 14.27
C MET A 279 -2.60 14.48 13.33
N ASN A 280 -1.31 14.44 13.64
CA ASN A 280 -0.27 15.13 12.89
C ASN A 280 1.14 14.59 13.18
N GLU A 281 2.16 15.28 12.67
CA GLU A 281 3.56 14.87 12.70
C GLU A 281 4.20 14.83 14.10
N GLN A 282 3.56 15.37 15.15
CA GLN A 282 4.03 15.25 16.54
C GLN A 282 3.63 13.93 17.21
N THR A 283 2.80 13.12 16.54
CA THR A 283 2.36 11.85 17.09
C THR A 283 3.46 10.80 17.03
N PHE A 284 3.70 10.12 18.15
CA PHE A 284 4.73 9.09 18.26
C PHE A 284 4.07 7.75 18.57
N THR A 285 3.77 6.95 17.54
CA THR A 285 3.35 5.57 17.74
C THR A 285 3.94 4.67 16.66
N PRO A 286 4.68 3.60 17.02
CA PRO A 286 5.15 2.62 16.05
C PRO A 286 3.97 1.92 15.37
N HIS A 287 3.82 2.11 14.06
CA HIS A 287 2.71 1.59 13.28
C HIS A 287 2.96 0.17 12.75
N ASN A 288 4.21 -0.17 12.38
CA ASN A 288 4.57 -1.46 11.77
C ASN A 288 5.31 -2.39 12.74
N THR A 289 4.67 -2.72 13.86
CA THR A 289 5.28 -3.50 14.96
C THR A 289 5.93 -4.81 14.52
N ARG A 290 5.35 -5.56 13.58
CA ARG A 290 5.94 -6.81 13.05
C ARG A 290 7.20 -6.57 12.23
N SER A 291 7.27 -5.47 11.50
CA SER A 291 8.49 -5.08 10.76
C SER A 291 9.61 -4.75 11.75
N HIS A 292 9.31 -4.02 12.82
CA HIS A 292 10.28 -3.77 13.91
C HIS A 292 10.70 -5.07 14.61
N LYS A 293 9.76 -5.99 14.89
CA LYS A 293 10.07 -7.29 15.50
C LYS A 293 11.02 -8.10 14.63
N LEU A 294 10.68 -8.27 13.35
CA LEU A 294 11.50 -9.03 12.42
C LEU A 294 12.88 -8.38 12.24
N GLN A 295 12.94 -7.06 12.06
CA GLN A 295 14.23 -6.38 11.93
C GLN A 295 15.08 -6.52 13.20
N THR A 296 14.47 -6.52 14.38
CA THR A 296 15.19 -6.77 15.64
C THR A 296 15.77 -8.19 15.67
N GLN A 297 15.02 -9.19 15.24
CA GLN A 297 15.50 -10.58 15.16
C GLN A 297 16.64 -10.73 14.14
N LEU A 298 16.51 -10.10 12.97
CA LEU A 298 17.55 -10.06 11.93
C LEU A 298 18.80 -9.30 12.41
N ASN A 299 18.63 -8.19 13.13
CA ASN A 299 19.72 -7.41 13.72
C ASN A 299 20.55 -8.24 14.69
N LEU A 300 19.91 -9.10 15.49
CA LEU A 300 20.64 -10.04 16.36
C LEU A 300 21.53 -10.99 15.54
N ILE A 301 21.10 -11.39 14.33
CA ILE A 301 21.87 -12.29 13.45
C ILE A 301 23.11 -11.55 12.92
N HIS A 302 22.92 -10.33 12.40
CA HIS A 302 24.02 -9.52 11.87
C HIS A 302 23.71 -8.02 11.93
N PRO A 303 24.22 -7.29 12.93
CA PRO A 303 23.83 -5.89 13.16
C PRO A 303 24.18 -4.93 12.02
N GLU A 304 25.29 -5.17 11.30
CA GLU A 304 25.65 -4.29 10.19
C GLU A 304 24.75 -4.50 8.97
N ILE A 305 24.51 -5.74 8.54
CA ILE A 305 23.65 -6.06 7.39
C ILE A 305 22.17 -5.75 7.69
N PHE A 306 21.74 -5.95 8.93
CA PHE A 306 20.39 -5.67 9.39
C PHE A 306 20.40 -4.58 10.47
N PRO A 307 20.52 -3.29 10.10
CA PRO A 307 20.55 -2.21 11.08
C PRO A 307 19.22 -2.10 11.83
N PRO A 308 19.23 -1.61 13.08
CA PRO A 308 17.99 -1.39 13.81
C PRO A 308 17.15 -0.29 13.14
N LEU A 309 15.83 -0.47 13.13
CA LEU A 309 14.93 0.59 12.65
C LEU A 309 14.96 1.78 13.61
N LYS A 310 15.03 2.97 13.03
CA LYS A 310 14.95 4.24 13.73
C LYS A 310 13.50 4.70 13.81
N LEU A 311 13.22 5.55 14.78
CA LEU A 311 11.96 6.27 14.90
C LEU A 311 12.27 7.73 14.58
N TYR A 312 11.51 8.30 13.63
CA TYR A 312 11.60 9.72 13.33
C TYR A 312 11.05 10.51 14.52
N LYS A 313 11.77 11.56 14.94
CA LYS A 313 11.31 12.46 16.00
C LYS A 313 11.24 13.88 15.46
N THR A 314 10.10 14.50 15.66
CA THR A 314 9.88 15.92 15.39
C THR A 314 10.78 16.73 16.32
N LYS A 315 11.56 17.66 15.77
CA LYS A 315 12.53 18.47 16.53
C LYS A 315 11.85 19.65 17.25
N GLU A 316 10.74 20.12 16.69
CA GLU A 316 9.99 21.25 17.22
C GLU A 316 9.11 20.82 18.40
N PRO A 317 8.86 21.69 19.38
CA PRO A 317 7.91 21.41 20.44
C PRO A 317 6.46 21.36 19.88
N PRO A 318 5.56 20.58 20.50
CA PRO A 318 4.15 20.59 20.13
C PRO A 318 3.49 21.94 20.47
N ALA A 319 2.52 22.37 19.65
CA ALA A 319 1.76 23.59 19.88
C ALA A 319 1.07 23.58 21.26
N SER A 320 1.16 24.71 21.96
CA SER A 320 0.49 24.90 23.25
C SER A 320 -0.97 25.32 22.99
N LEU A 321 -1.85 24.33 23.01
CA LEU A 321 -3.28 24.54 22.76
C LEU A 321 -4.00 25.00 24.03
N ARG A 322 -4.95 25.93 23.87
CA ARG A 322 -5.72 26.53 24.98
C ARG A 322 -6.91 25.68 25.44
N VAL A 323 -7.22 24.63 24.70
CA VAL A 323 -8.29 23.67 25.01
C VAL A 323 -7.71 22.29 25.37
N PRO A 324 -8.35 21.52 26.27
CA PRO A 324 -8.00 20.13 26.50
C PRO A 324 -8.03 19.34 25.19
N ASN A 325 -6.98 18.57 24.93
CA ASN A 325 -6.84 17.79 23.71
C ASN A 325 -6.09 16.49 23.96
N VAL A 326 -6.32 15.52 23.09
CA VAL A 326 -5.65 14.23 23.05
C VAL A 326 -4.88 14.13 21.75
N ARG A 327 -3.59 13.80 21.85
CA ARG A 327 -2.77 13.50 20.67
C ARG A 327 -3.00 12.06 20.23
N ALA A 328 -3.09 11.85 18.93
CA ALA A 328 -3.46 10.57 18.37
C ALA A 328 -2.38 9.52 18.62
N GLU A 329 -2.84 8.31 18.95
CA GLU A 329 -2.02 7.12 19.09
C GLU A 329 -2.61 6.03 18.20
N CYS A 330 -1.76 5.22 17.58
CA CYS A 330 -2.24 4.11 16.74
C CYS A 330 -3.18 3.19 17.53
N LEU A 331 -4.30 2.80 16.92
CA LEU A 331 -5.37 2.00 17.50
C LEU A 331 -6.13 2.60 18.69
N MET A 332 -5.82 3.84 19.09
CA MET A 332 -6.64 4.55 20.07
C MET A 332 -8.06 4.68 19.55
N LYS A 333 -9.04 4.47 20.44
CA LYS A 333 -10.45 4.57 20.13
C LYS A 333 -11.11 5.63 20.99
N PHE A 334 -12.01 6.37 20.39
CA PHE A 334 -13.03 7.12 21.09
C PHE A 334 -14.37 6.41 20.91
N GLN A 335 -14.98 6.00 22.02
CA GLN A 335 -16.31 5.43 22.00
C GLN A 335 -17.34 6.56 22.00
N LEU A 336 -18.13 6.64 20.93
CA LEU A 336 -19.23 7.60 20.82
C LEU A 336 -20.52 7.05 21.47
N ARG A 337 -20.71 5.72 21.47
CA ARG A 337 -21.85 5.06 22.13
C ARG A 337 -21.45 3.74 22.80
N PRO A 338 -22.03 3.41 23.97
CA PRO A 338 -23.12 4.13 24.63
C PRO A 338 -22.65 5.29 25.52
N LYS A 339 -21.36 5.33 25.87
CA LYS A 339 -20.74 6.37 26.70
C LYS A 339 -19.56 6.98 25.96
N LEU A 340 -19.40 8.29 26.11
CA LEU A 340 -18.22 9.03 25.64
C LEU A 340 -17.02 8.65 26.48
N GLU A 341 -16.09 7.89 25.92
CA GLU A 341 -14.86 7.51 26.60
C GLU A 341 -13.70 7.20 25.65
N TRP A 342 -12.49 7.48 26.12
CA TRP A 342 -11.25 7.08 25.47
C TRP A 342 -10.86 5.66 25.85
N GLN A 343 -10.53 4.85 24.86
CA GLN A 343 -9.98 3.51 25.03
C GLN A 343 -8.62 3.43 24.36
N ARG A 344 -7.58 3.22 25.19
CA ARG A 344 -6.21 3.03 24.71
C ARG A 344 -5.93 1.53 24.58
N SER A 345 -5.31 1.14 23.47
CA SER A 345 -4.78 -0.22 23.32
C SER A 345 -3.46 -0.34 24.07
N VAL A 346 -3.16 -1.52 24.61
CA VAL A 346 -1.83 -1.81 25.18
C VAL A 346 -0.83 -1.76 24.03
N GLN A 347 -0.05 -0.67 23.95
CA GLN A 347 0.99 -0.55 22.95
C GLN A 347 2.15 -1.48 23.29
N ALA A 348 2.64 -2.22 22.31
CA ALA A 348 3.91 -2.93 22.44
C ALA A 348 5.03 -1.89 22.44
N ASN A 349 5.68 -1.67 23.59
CA ASN A 349 6.87 -0.83 23.65
C ASN A 349 8.00 -1.48 22.84
N SER A 350 8.92 -0.67 22.28
CA SER A 350 10.11 -1.16 21.59
C SER A 350 10.91 -2.17 22.44
N ARG A 351 10.97 -1.93 23.76
CA ARG A 351 11.56 -2.87 24.74
C ARG A 351 10.82 -4.20 24.84
N GLN A 352 9.51 -4.20 24.67
CA GLN A 352 8.66 -5.39 24.70
C GLN A 352 8.81 -6.21 23.40
N CYS A 353 9.05 -5.52 22.28
CA CYS A 353 9.41 -6.15 21.01
C CYS A 353 10.74 -6.89 21.09
N VAL A 354 11.73 -6.32 21.81
CA VAL A 354 13.01 -6.97 22.10
C VAL A 354 12.79 -8.19 22.99
N THR A 355 12.03 -8.11 24.08
CA THR A 355 11.76 -9.27 24.95
C THR A 355 11.00 -10.39 24.24
N ASP A 356 10.04 -10.05 23.37
CA ASP A 356 9.26 -11.02 22.57
C ASP A 356 10.04 -11.58 21.36
N ALA A 357 11.16 -10.94 20.99
CA ALA A 357 12.06 -11.38 19.91
C ALA A 357 13.14 -12.35 20.42
N LEU A 358 13.38 -12.40 21.74
CA LEU A 358 14.31 -13.34 22.38
C LEU A 358 13.68 -14.74 22.43
N VAL A 359 13.68 -15.43 21.28
CA VAL A 359 13.35 -16.85 21.23
C VAL A 359 14.56 -17.64 21.76
N SER A 360 14.34 -18.50 22.76
CA SER A 360 15.38 -19.32 23.42
C SER A 360 16.27 -20.11 22.43
N HIS A 361 15.71 -20.55 21.30
CA HIS A 361 16.41 -21.32 20.26
C HIS A 361 17.45 -20.52 19.45
N VAL A 362 17.29 -19.21 19.39
CA VAL A 362 18.13 -18.30 18.61
C VAL A 362 19.49 -18.21 19.31
N TYR A 363 19.55 -17.99 20.63
CA TYR A 363 20.79 -17.82 21.40
C TYR A 363 21.90 -18.88 21.17
N HIS A 364 21.55 -20.15 20.95
CA HIS A 364 22.55 -21.22 20.83
C HIS A 364 23.36 -21.17 19.52
N VAL A 365 22.80 -20.60 18.44
CA VAL A 365 23.49 -20.49 17.13
C VAL A 365 24.40 -19.24 17.07
N PHE A 366 24.19 -18.27 17.98
CA PHE A 366 24.65 -16.89 17.81
C PHE A 366 26.09 -16.65 18.25
N ASN A 367 26.61 -17.47 19.18
CA ASN A 367 27.97 -17.33 19.68
C ASN A 367 29.07 -17.72 18.66
N LEU A 368 28.72 -18.32 17.51
CA LEU A 368 29.71 -18.78 16.52
C LEU A 368 29.96 -17.78 15.37
N LEU A 369 29.01 -16.92 15.01
CA LEU A 369 29.15 -16.00 13.86
C LEU A 369 29.83 -14.66 14.20
N PHE A 370 29.66 -14.17 15.43
CA PHE A 370 30.05 -12.81 15.83
C PHE A 370 31.56 -12.58 15.89
N ILE A 371 32.37 -13.65 15.92
CA ILE A 371 33.82 -13.57 16.14
C ILE A 371 34.60 -13.15 14.88
N PHE A 372 34.03 -13.19 13.66
CA PHE A 372 34.86 -13.18 12.45
C PHE A 372 34.78 -12.01 11.47
N TYR A 373 33.92 -11.01 11.64
CA TYR A 373 33.84 -9.92 10.66
C TYR A 373 33.66 -8.54 11.30
N ALA A 374 34.79 -7.91 11.61
CA ALA A 374 34.94 -6.46 11.64
C ALA A 374 35.67 -6.05 10.36
N GLY A 375 34.99 -6.14 9.22
CA GLY A 375 35.58 -5.84 7.92
C GLY A 375 35.70 -4.33 7.72
N LYS A 376 36.94 -3.82 7.63
CA LYS A 376 37.24 -2.51 7.00
C LYS A 376 36.98 -2.60 5.49
N GLY A 377 35.72 -2.71 5.09
CA GLY A 377 35.31 -2.74 3.68
C GLY A 377 35.08 -1.35 3.10
N GLU A 378 35.07 -1.26 1.77
CA GLU A 378 34.64 -0.05 1.07
C GLU A 378 33.22 0.33 1.51
N LYS A 379 32.99 1.63 1.70
CA LYS A 379 31.70 2.14 2.19
C LYS A 379 30.61 2.14 1.11
N TYR A 380 31.01 2.12 -0.16
CA TYR A 380 30.13 2.24 -1.32
C TYR A 380 30.60 1.30 -2.45
N PRO A 381 29.70 0.82 -3.32
CA PRO A 381 28.26 1.06 -3.26
C PRO A 381 27.61 0.32 -2.09
N GLU A 382 26.59 0.94 -1.49
CA GLU A 382 25.74 0.33 -0.47
C GLU A 382 24.34 0.17 -1.07
N ILE A 383 23.79 -1.04 -0.98
CA ILE A 383 22.47 -1.39 -1.49
C ILE A 383 21.56 -1.60 -0.29
N VAL A 384 20.49 -0.82 -0.20
CA VAL A 384 19.47 -0.90 0.85
C VAL A 384 18.15 -1.36 0.25
N PHE A 385 17.70 -2.53 0.66
CA PHE A 385 16.42 -3.10 0.22
C PHE A 385 15.30 -2.50 1.05
N LEU A 386 14.63 -1.47 0.52
CA LEU A 386 13.53 -0.81 1.21
C LEU A 386 12.23 -1.61 1.11
N GLY A 387 12.06 -2.47 0.12
CA GLY A 387 10.93 -3.36 0.03
C GLY A 387 11.21 -4.53 -0.90
N THR A 388 10.79 -5.72 -0.47
CA THR A 388 11.23 -7.00 -1.05
C THR A 388 10.08 -7.93 -1.42
N GLY A 389 8.84 -7.46 -1.32
CA GLY A 389 7.63 -8.23 -1.59
C GLY A 389 6.98 -7.87 -2.91
N SER A 390 6.23 -8.82 -3.46
CA SER A 390 5.43 -8.65 -4.68
C SER A 390 3.97 -8.26 -4.40
N SER A 391 3.37 -7.52 -5.32
CA SER A 391 1.94 -7.20 -5.49
C SER A 391 1.29 -6.31 -4.44
N LEU A 392 1.17 -6.77 -3.19
CA LEU A 392 0.44 -6.05 -2.13
C LEU A 392 1.34 -5.93 -0.91
N PRO A 393 1.48 -4.74 -0.27
CA PRO A 393 2.27 -4.63 0.94
C PRO A 393 1.66 -5.50 2.05
N MET A 394 2.47 -6.30 2.74
CA MET A 394 2.04 -7.12 3.87
C MET A 394 2.85 -6.81 5.13
N LYS A 395 2.53 -7.53 6.20
CA LYS A 395 3.06 -7.35 7.55
C LYS A 395 4.59 -7.27 7.63
N ILE A 396 5.29 -8.15 6.90
CA ILE A 396 6.75 -8.33 7.03
C ILE A 396 7.57 -7.84 5.85
N ARG A 397 6.96 -7.69 4.66
CA ARG A 397 7.62 -7.19 3.45
C ARG A 397 6.79 -6.07 2.83
N ASN A 398 7.44 -4.96 2.50
CA ASN A 398 6.86 -3.91 1.68
C ASN A 398 7.01 -4.25 0.18
N VAL A 399 6.27 -3.54 -0.67
CA VAL A 399 6.42 -3.65 -2.13
C VAL A 399 7.76 -3.08 -2.62
N SER A 400 8.13 -3.38 -3.86
CA SER A 400 9.46 -3.14 -4.44
C SER A 400 9.99 -1.72 -4.24
N GLY A 401 11.20 -1.63 -3.70
CA GLY A 401 11.99 -0.40 -3.66
C GLY A 401 13.39 -0.70 -3.16
N THR A 402 14.41 -0.36 -3.94
CA THR A 402 15.82 -0.63 -3.58
C THR A 402 16.67 0.62 -3.80
N LEU A 403 17.24 1.15 -2.73
CA LEU A 403 18.12 2.31 -2.78
C LEU A 403 19.57 1.86 -2.99
N VAL A 404 20.22 2.41 -3.98
CA VAL A 404 21.65 2.22 -4.28
C VAL A 404 22.38 3.50 -3.95
N ASN A 405 23.08 3.53 -2.83
CA ASN A 405 24.01 4.60 -2.48
C ASN A 405 25.31 4.36 -3.25
N ILE A 406 25.50 5.07 -4.36
CA ILE A 406 26.68 4.93 -5.23
C ILE A 406 27.90 5.59 -4.58
N SER A 407 27.69 6.69 -3.86
CA SER A 407 28.70 7.39 -3.09
C SER A 407 28.09 8.06 -1.86
N SER A 408 28.89 8.79 -1.09
CA SER A 408 28.40 9.57 0.05
C SER A 408 27.46 10.71 -0.33
N SER A 409 27.40 11.09 -1.61
CA SER A 409 26.62 12.25 -2.07
C SER A 409 25.60 11.93 -3.16
N GLN A 410 25.62 10.71 -3.72
CA GLN A 410 24.77 10.32 -4.83
C GLN A 410 24.10 8.97 -4.54
N SER A 411 22.78 8.97 -4.70
CA SER A 411 21.95 7.78 -4.56
C SER A 411 21.03 7.65 -5.77
N LEU A 412 20.72 6.40 -6.10
CA LEU A 412 19.78 6.00 -7.14
C LEU A 412 18.74 5.07 -6.53
N LEU A 413 17.49 5.16 -6.98
CA LEU A 413 16.42 4.27 -6.54
C LEU A 413 15.97 3.35 -7.67
N LEU A 414 15.88 2.05 -7.41
CA LEU A 414 15.37 1.01 -8.30
C LEU A 414 13.97 0.60 -7.82
N ASP A 415 12.97 0.94 -8.62
CA ASP A 415 11.54 0.93 -8.30
C ASP A 415 11.17 1.77 -7.05
N CYS A 416 9.91 2.19 -6.99
CA CYS A 416 9.39 3.03 -5.91
C CYS A 416 7.93 2.70 -5.64
N GLY A 417 7.66 1.49 -5.15
CA GLY A 417 6.33 1.07 -4.73
C GLY A 417 5.81 1.84 -3.51
N GLU A 418 4.51 1.69 -3.25
CA GLU A 418 3.82 2.28 -2.09
C GLU A 418 4.60 2.11 -0.78
N GLY A 419 4.76 3.18 0.00
CA GLY A 419 5.41 3.15 1.31
C GLY A 419 6.94 3.19 1.27
N THR A 420 7.57 3.35 0.10
CA THR A 420 9.04 3.48 -0.04
C THR A 420 9.58 4.62 0.82
N PHE A 421 8.92 5.79 0.81
CA PHE A 421 9.31 6.91 1.67
C PHE A 421 9.17 6.58 3.17
N GLY A 422 8.10 5.89 3.57
CA GLY A 422 7.94 5.43 4.95
C GLY A 422 9.03 4.43 5.36
N GLN A 423 9.52 3.58 4.45
CA GLN A 423 10.66 2.69 4.71
C GLN A 423 11.96 3.51 4.84
N LEU A 424 12.17 4.56 4.03
CA LEU A 424 13.32 5.48 4.21
C LEU A 424 13.30 6.16 5.59
N CYS A 425 12.14 6.64 6.04
CA CYS A 425 11.99 7.24 7.37
C CYS A 425 12.40 6.28 8.49
N ARG A 426 11.98 5.02 8.43
CA ARG A 426 12.33 4.02 9.46
C ARG A 426 13.76 3.51 9.35
N HIS A 427 14.36 3.53 8.16
CA HIS A 427 15.75 3.13 7.99
C HIS A 427 16.71 4.23 8.48
N TYR A 428 16.46 5.47 8.07
CA TYR A 428 17.40 6.59 8.28
C TYR A 428 17.02 7.51 9.44
N GLY A 429 15.76 7.50 9.90
CA GLY A 429 15.30 8.37 10.98
C GLY A 429 15.48 9.84 10.61
N ASP A 430 16.11 10.60 11.50
CA ASP A 430 16.34 12.04 11.32
C ASP A 430 17.27 12.37 10.12
N ASP A 431 18.01 11.38 9.61
CA ASP A 431 18.90 11.54 8.45
C ASP A 431 18.16 11.44 7.09
N VAL A 432 16.85 11.17 7.09
CA VAL A 432 16.08 10.90 5.86
C VAL A 432 16.12 12.06 4.86
N ASP A 433 16.09 13.31 5.32
CA ASP A 433 16.12 14.49 4.44
C ASP A 433 17.44 14.58 3.68
N GLU A 434 18.54 14.23 4.34
CA GLU A 434 19.86 14.20 3.72
C GLU A 434 19.92 13.11 2.65
N ILE A 435 19.33 11.93 2.90
CA ILE A 435 19.23 10.85 1.89
C ILE A 435 18.38 11.27 0.69
N LEU A 436 17.22 11.90 0.92
CA LEU A 436 16.36 12.40 -0.16
C LEU A 436 17.10 13.44 -1.02
N SER A 437 17.90 14.30 -0.40
CA SER A 437 18.67 15.31 -1.13
C SER A 437 19.77 14.72 -2.04
N ARG A 438 20.26 13.52 -1.72
CA ARG A 438 21.27 12.78 -2.51
C ARG A 438 20.66 11.99 -3.66
N LEU A 439 19.35 11.72 -3.59
CA LEU A 439 18.63 11.00 -4.63
C LEU A 439 18.63 11.82 -5.93
N SER A 440 19.36 11.31 -6.93
CA SER A 440 19.54 11.98 -8.22
C SER A 440 18.71 11.32 -9.32
N THR A 441 18.50 10.01 -9.22
CA THR A 441 18.00 9.17 -10.30
C THR A 441 17.03 8.12 -9.75
N ILE A 442 15.93 7.91 -10.45
CA ILE A 442 14.95 6.87 -10.13
C ILE A 442 14.72 6.05 -11.40
N PHE A 443 14.88 4.74 -11.31
CA PHE A 443 14.51 3.79 -12.34
C PHE A 443 13.20 3.11 -11.95
N VAL A 444 12.21 3.12 -12.85
CA VAL A 444 10.99 2.31 -12.72
C VAL A 444 11.02 1.25 -13.81
N SER A 445 11.01 -0.02 -13.39
CA SER A 445 11.11 -1.18 -14.29
C SER A 445 9.91 -1.30 -15.24
N HIS A 446 8.70 -1.15 -14.69
CA HIS A 446 7.43 -1.28 -15.39
C HIS A 446 6.27 -0.65 -14.59
N LEU A 447 5.04 -0.74 -15.09
CA LEU A 447 3.92 0.06 -14.58
C LEU A 447 2.90 -0.70 -13.73
N HIS A 448 3.27 -1.83 -13.12
CA HIS A 448 2.47 -2.40 -12.04
C HIS A 448 2.60 -1.56 -10.76
N ALA A 449 1.51 -1.46 -10.01
CA ALA A 449 1.37 -0.50 -8.92
C ALA A 449 2.44 -0.66 -7.83
N ASP A 450 2.85 -1.89 -7.54
CA ASP A 450 3.88 -2.27 -6.59
C ASP A 450 5.30 -1.77 -6.91
N HIS A 451 5.52 -1.16 -8.08
CA HIS A 451 6.84 -0.64 -8.51
C HIS A 451 6.90 0.88 -8.65
N HIS A 452 5.79 1.62 -8.59
CA HIS A 452 5.84 3.07 -8.87
C HIS A 452 4.89 3.95 -8.08
N THR A 453 3.88 3.41 -7.39
CA THR A 453 2.88 4.28 -6.73
C THR A 453 3.50 5.15 -5.63
N GLY A 454 4.59 4.73 -4.99
CA GLY A 454 5.33 5.54 -4.01
C GLY A 454 6.05 6.75 -4.59
N LEU A 455 6.16 6.86 -5.92
CA LEU A 455 6.96 7.89 -6.60
C LEU A 455 6.45 9.30 -6.27
N ILE A 456 5.14 9.52 -6.25
CA ILE A 456 4.56 10.85 -6.00
C ILE A 456 4.91 11.34 -4.60
N HIS A 457 4.74 10.48 -3.59
CA HIS A 457 5.07 10.83 -2.21
C HIS A 457 6.55 11.16 -2.06
N LEU A 458 7.42 10.32 -2.63
CA LEU A 458 8.86 10.48 -2.57
C LEU A 458 9.32 11.81 -3.19
N LEU A 459 8.72 12.20 -4.32
CA LEU A 459 8.98 13.46 -5.00
C LEU A 459 8.61 14.66 -4.11
N LEU A 460 7.36 14.69 -3.62
CA LEU A 460 6.87 15.75 -2.71
C LEU A 460 7.78 15.89 -1.47
N GLU A 461 8.14 14.78 -0.84
CA GLU A 461 9.01 14.78 0.34
C GLU A 461 10.46 15.16 0.04
N ARG A 462 10.96 14.85 -1.16
CA ARG A 462 12.28 15.28 -1.60
C ARG A 462 12.34 16.79 -1.82
N GLU A 463 11.32 17.39 -2.44
CA GLU A 463 11.23 18.84 -2.58
C GLU A 463 11.20 19.53 -1.21
N ARG A 464 10.36 19.02 -0.30
CA ARG A 464 10.32 19.46 1.10
C ARG A 464 11.71 19.37 1.76
N ALA A 465 12.39 18.23 1.63
CA ALA A 465 13.71 18.01 2.21
C ALA A 465 14.78 18.98 1.64
N LEU A 466 14.78 19.24 0.33
CA LEU A 466 15.70 20.21 -0.27
C LEU A 466 15.49 21.61 0.31
N ASN A 467 14.23 22.04 0.44
CA ASN A 467 13.88 23.33 1.04
C ASN A 467 14.31 23.42 2.51
N SER A 468 13.99 22.40 3.32
CA SER A 468 14.37 22.35 4.73
C SER A 468 15.88 22.33 4.96
N LEU A 469 16.64 21.75 4.03
CA LEU A 469 18.12 21.73 4.07
C LEU A 469 18.75 22.97 3.41
N GLY A 470 17.97 23.91 2.87
CA GLY A 470 18.48 25.07 2.14
C GLY A 470 19.26 24.70 0.86
N LYS A 471 19.01 23.52 0.28
CA LYS A 471 19.67 23.05 -0.94
C LYS A 471 18.91 23.55 -2.17
N ALA A 472 19.67 23.90 -3.21
CA ALA A 472 19.06 24.33 -4.47
C ALA A 472 18.17 23.22 -5.06
N PHE A 473 17.00 23.62 -5.53
CA PHE A 473 16.09 22.73 -6.22
C PHE A 473 16.77 22.07 -7.43
N SER A 474 16.61 20.76 -7.56
CA SER A 474 17.08 19.99 -8.71
C SER A 474 16.09 18.88 -9.05
N PRO A 475 15.62 18.77 -10.31
CA PRO A 475 14.77 17.66 -10.72
C PRO A 475 15.53 16.33 -10.67
N VAL A 476 14.83 15.24 -10.34
CA VAL A 476 15.38 13.88 -10.46
C VAL A 476 15.35 13.43 -11.92
N TYR A 477 16.29 12.59 -12.31
CA TYR A 477 16.21 11.88 -13.58
C TYR A 477 15.34 10.64 -13.40
N LEU A 478 14.17 10.63 -14.04
CA LEU A 478 13.26 9.48 -14.02
C LEU A 478 13.50 8.65 -15.28
N ILE A 479 14.06 7.45 -15.11
CA ILE A 479 14.23 6.47 -16.18
C ILE A 479 13.08 5.47 -16.06
N ALA A 480 12.12 5.52 -16.98
CA ALA A 480 10.89 4.75 -16.86
C ALA A 480 10.25 4.47 -18.24
N PRO A 481 9.32 3.51 -18.33
CA PRO A 481 8.41 3.43 -19.47
C PRO A 481 7.69 4.77 -19.65
N VAL A 482 7.74 5.35 -20.86
CA VAL A 482 7.24 6.70 -21.13
C VAL A 482 5.75 6.87 -20.79
N GLN A 483 4.99 5.77 -20.77
CA GLN A 483 3.58 5.74 -20.43
C GLN A 483 3.30 6.16 -18.97
N ILE A 484 4.30 6.13 -18.08
CA ILE A 484 4.17 6.69 -16.73
C ILE A 484 3.80 8.18 -16.75
N MET A 485 4.22 8.91 -17.79
CA MET A 485 3.92 10.35 -17.92
C MET A 485 2.44 10.63 -18.04
N THR A 486 1.64 9.70 -18.56
CA THR A 486 0.18 9.89 -18.62
C THR A 486 -0.40 10.03 -17.22
N TRP A 487 0.01 9.14 -16.30
CA TRP A 487 -0.39 9.19 -14.90
C TRP A 487 0.14 10.42 -14.17
N LEU A 488 1.42 10.75 -14.38
CA LEU A 488 2.05 11.91 -13.74
C LEU A 488 1.45 13.25 -14.21
N ASN A 489 1.18 13.41 -15.51
CA ASN A 489 0.51 14.60 -16.05
C ASN A 489 -0.89 14.74 -15.48
N GLN A 490 -1.64 13.64 -15.50
CA GLN A 490 -2.99 13.62 -14.98
C GLN A 490 -3.05 13.96 -13.48
N TYR A 491 -2.11 13.45 -12.68
CA TYR A 491 -2.01 13.83 -11.27
C TYR A 491 -1.60 15.30 -11.11
N HIS A 492 -0.63 15.78 -11.90
CA HIS A 492 -0.17 17.17 -11.87
C HIS A 492 -1.29 18.17 -12.17
N ASP A 493 -2.09 17.90 -13.20
CA ASP A 493 -3.14 18.81 -13.66
C ASP A 493 -4.34 18.89 -12.69
N HIS A 494 -4.58 17.83 -11.90
CA HIS A 494 -5.81 17.68 -11.13
C HIS A 494 -5.63 17.60 -9.61
N CYS A 495 -4.43 17.31 -9.11
CA CYS A 495 -4.17 17.05 -7.69
C CYS A 495 -3.10 17.99 -7.12
N GLN A 496 -1.81 17.73 -7.40
CA GLN A 496 -0.68 18.51 -6.91
C GLN A 496 0.40 18.62 -7.98
N GLN A 497 1.00 19.80 -8.13
CA GLN A 497 2.02 20.01 -9.15
C GLN A 497 3.31 19.25 -8.82
N ILE A 498 3.67 18.27 -9.66
CA ILE A 498 4.90 17.45 -9.48
C ILE A 498 5.87 17.43 -10.68
N LEU A 499 5.45 17.85 -11.87
CA LEU A 499 6.24 17.64 -13.10
C LEU A 499 7.55 18.44 -13.14
N SER A 500 7.61 19.58 -12.43
CA SER A 500 8.84 20.37 -12.28
C SER A 500 9.97 19.55 -11.64
N GLN A 501 9.62 18.52 -10.88
CA GLN A 501 10.56 17.69 -10.14
C GLN A 501 11.20 16.59 -10.99
N ILE A 502 10.80 16.43 -12.26
CA ILE A 502 11.16 15.26 -13.06
C ILE A 502 11.79 15.65 -14.39
N ASN A 503 12.93 15.02 -14.71
CA ASN A 503 13.48 14.93 -16.05
C ASN A 503 13.34 13.49 -16.57
N ILE A 504 12.32 13.24 -17.40
CA ILE A 504 12.04 11.90 -17.93
C ILE A 504 13.04 11.47 -19.02
N ILE A 505 13.53 10.24 -18.90
CA ILE A 505 14.32 9.52 -19.90
C ILE A 505 13.59 8.20 -20.19
N PRO A 506 12.96 8.04 -21.37
CA PRO A 506 12.28 6.79 -21.70
C PRO A 506 13.23 5.58 -21.70
N SER A 507 12.92 4.53 -20.92
CA SER A 507 13.77 3.32 -20.80
C SER A 507 14.13 2.73 -22.16
N LYS A 508 13.18 2.69 -23.12
CA LYS A 508 13.42 2.18 -24.48
C LYS A 508 14.59 2.82 -25.24
N LEU A 509 15.01 4.04 -24.87
CA LEU A 509 16.13 4.75 -25.51
C LEU A 509 17.49 4.35 -24.94
N LEU A 510 17.50 3.57 -23.85
CA LEU A 510 18.69 2.99 -23.24
C LEU A 510 18.87 1.51 -23.62
N CYS A 511 17.99 0.98 -24.48
CA CYS A 511 18.14 -0.35 -25.05
C CYS A 511 19.27 -0.39 -26.08
N ASP A 512 19.94 -1.54 -26.17
CA ASP A 512 20.91 -1.77 -27.24
C ASP A 512 20.23 -1.69 -28.61
N GLY A 513 20.88 -1.05 -29.58
CA GLY A 513 20.32 -0.77 -30.91
C GLY A 513 19.15 0.22 -30.94
N ALA A 514 18.90 0.99 -29.86
CA ALA A 514 17.85 2.01 -29.86
C ALA A 514 18.12 3.13 -30.88
N GLU A 515 17.04 3.74 -31.37
CA GLU A 515 17.10 4.93 -32.23
C GLU A 515 17.89 6.06 -31.57
N ILE A 516 18.60 6.84 -32.40
CA ILE A 516 19.42 7.97 -31.93
C ILE A 516 18.53 8.93 -31.13
N PRO A 517 18.82 9.15 -29.82
CA PRO A 517 18.01 10.04 -29.00
C PRO A 517 18.08 11.48 -29.52
N LYS A 518 16.98 12.22 -29.35
CA LYS A 518 16.96 13.68 -29.55
C LYS A 518 18.06 14.34 -28.71
N VAL A 519 18.60 15.47 -29.17
CA VAL A 519 19.70 16.20 -28.52
C VAL A 519 19.45 16.42 -27.02
N LYS A 520 18.24 16.87 -26.65
CA LYS A 520 17.85 17.06 -25.24
C LYS A 520 17.93 15.76 -24.42
N THR A 521 17.47 14.64 -24.96
CA THR A 521 17.52 13.36 -24.25
C THR A 521 18.96 12.85 -24.14
N LYS A 522 19.77 13.03 -25.18
CA LYS A 522 21.20 12.72 -25.15
C LYS A 522 21.91 13.49 -24.04
N SER A 523 21.63 14.78 -23.86
CA SER A 523 22.20 15.57 -22.76
C SER A 523 21.73 15.10 -21.39
N LEU A 524 20.46 14.69 -21.24
CA LEU A 524 19.96 14.13 -19.98
C LEU A 524 20.64 12.80 -19.63
N ILE A 525 20.84 11.91 -20.63
CA ILE A 525 21.55 10.64 -20.44
C ILE A 525 22.99 10.91 -20.00
N GLN A 526 23.70 11.81 -20.68
CA GLN A 526 25.07 12.21 -20.29
C GLN A 526 25.11 12.80 -18.87
N ALA A 527 24.10 13.58 -18.49
CA ALA A 527 23.99 14.13 -17.15
C ALA A 527 23.78 13.03 -16.09
N VAL A 528 22.94 12.02 -16.35
CA VAL A 528 22.78 10.84 -15.47
C VAL A 528 24.10 10.10 -15.30
N LEU A 529 24.80 9.81 -16.41
CA LEU A 529 26.07 9.08 -16.38
C LEU A 529 27.12 9.84 -15.55
N LYS A 530 27.26 11.15 -15.82
CA LYS A 530 28.19 12.00 -15.07
C LYS A 530 27.79 12.15 -13.60
N LYS A 531 26.51 12.30 -13.29
CA LYS A 531 26.02 12.55 -11.93
C LYS A 531 26.20 11.33 -11.02
N ASN A 532 26.18 10.13 -11.59
CA ASN A 532 26.26 8.85 -10.86
C ASN A 532 27.59 8.11 -11.10
N ASP A 533 28.60 8.78 -11.68
CA ASP A 533 29.91 8.20 -12.02
C ASP A 533 29.80 6.88 -12.83
N LEU A 534 28.81 6.81 -13.73
CA LEU A 534 28.56 5.65 -14.58
C LEU A 534 29.25 5.81 -15.94
N VAL A 535 29.82 4.72 -16.42
CA VAL A 535 30.25 4.57 -17.82
C VAL A 535 29.05 4.28 -18.70
N LYS A 536 28.13 3.46 -18.21
CA LYS A 536 26.95 3.03 -18.97
C LYS A 536 25.75 2.82 -18.05
N PHE A 537 24.59 3.27 -18.51
CA PHE A 537 23.29 2.88 -18.02
C PHE A 537 22.54 2.32 -19.22
N GLN A 538 22.22 1.04 -19.17
CA GLN A 538 21.53 0.33 -20.25
C GLN A 538 20.29 -0.38 -19.72
N THR A 539 19.32 -0.60 -20.60
CA THR A 539 18.10 -1.36 -20.29
C THR A 539 17.88 -2.45 -21.33
N CYS A 540 17.08 -3.45 -21.01
CA CYS A 540 16.57 -4.38 -22.00
C CYS A 540 15.11 -4.71 -21.74
N TYR A 541 14.36 -5.06 -22.78
CA TYR A 541 13.01 -5.58 -22.59
C TYR A 541 13.05 -6.93 -21.88
N VAL A 542 12.07 -7.14 -21.01
CA VAL A 542 11.92 -8.39 -20.26
C VAL A 542 10.56 -9.05 -20.52
N ARG A 543 10.43 -10.32 -20.12
CA ARG A 543 9.25 -11.14 -20.39
C ARG A 543 8.25 -11.03 -19.24
N HIS A 544 7.48 -9.95 -19.24
CA HIS A 544 6.47 -9.69 -18.21
C HIS A 544 5.24 -8.98 -18.80
N CYS A 545 5.02 -7.69 -18.54
CA CYS A 545 4.01 -6.87 -19.19
C CYS A 545 4.63 -6.05 -20.35
N LYS A 546 3.78 -5.36 -21.13
CA LYS A 546 4.27 -4.53 -22.23
C LYS A 546 5.05 -3.34 -21.69
N ASN A 547 6.22 -3.07 -22.27
CA ASN A 547 7.16 -2.05 -21.80
C ASN A 547 7.69 -2.32 -20.38
N ALA A 548 7.95 -3.59 -20.05
CA ALA A 548 8.73 -3.94 -18.88
C ALA A 548 10.23 -4.00 -19.23
N PHE A 549 11.08 -3.51 -18.31
CA PHE A 549 12.52 -3.41 -18.50
C PHE A 549 13.32 -3.89 -17.30
N ALA A 550 14.44 -4.55 -17.58
CA ALA A 550 15.57 -4.65 -16.66
C ALA A 550 16.54 -3.50 -16.92
N CYS A 551 17.40 -3.17 -15.95
CA CYS A 551 18.50 -2.23 -16.14
C CYS A 551 19.85 -2.79 -15.69
N SER A 552 20.91 -2.23 -16.26
CA SER A 552 22.29 -2.46 -15.84
C SER A 552 23.05 -1.15 -15.73
N LEU A 553 23.77 -1.01 -14.61
CA LEU A 553 24.60 0.13 -14.25
C LEU A 553 26.06 -0.33 -14.26
N THR A 554 26.88 0.27 -15.12
CA THR A 554 28.33 0.04 -15.16
C THR A 554 29.05 1.28 -14.65
N HIS A 555 29.74 1.15 -13.51
CA HIS A 555 30.42 2.26 -12.85
C HIS A 555 31.85 2.46 -13.35
N GLN A 556 32.39 3.67 -13.20
CA GLN A 556 33.77 4.00 -13.63
C GLN A 556 34.84 3.19 -12.90
N SER A 557 34.57 2.72 -11.68
CA SER A 557 35.48 1.82 -10.95
C SER A 557 35.40 0.35 -11.39
N GLY A 558 34.57 0.02 -12.39
CA GLY A 558 34.56 -1.29 -13.05
C GLY A 558 33.47 -2.26 -12.59
N TRP A 559 32.76 -1.99 -11.49
CA TRP A 559 31.66 -2.85 -11.06
C TRP A 559 30.42 -2.67 -11.93
N GLN A 560 29.61 -3.73 -11.99
CA GLN A 560 28.33 -3.74 -12.70
C GLN A 560 27.20 -4.30 -11.82
N LEU A 561 26.13 -3.51 -11.68
CA LEU A 561 24.90 -3.91 -11.00
C LEU A 561 23.79 -4.13 -12.03
N VAL A 562 23.08 -5.24 -11.94
CA VAL A 562 21.94 -5.59 -12.79
C VAL A 562 20.70 -5.77 -11.93
N PHE A 563 19.59 -5.15 -12.35
CA PHE A 563 18.29 -5.28 -11.70
C PHE A 563 17.28 -5.77 -12.73
N SER A 564 16.62 -6.89 -12.44
CA SER A 564 15.74 -7.56 -13.40
C SER A 564 14.42 -6.84 -13.64
N GLY A 565 13.91 -6.10 -12.63
CA GLY A 565 12.47 -5.87 -12.53
C GLY A 565 11.70 -7.20 -12.46
N ASP A 566 10.44 -7.21 -12.86
CA ASP A 566 9.66 -8.43 -12.98
C ASP A 566 9.86 -9.08 -14.34
N THR A 567 10.13 -10.39 -14.34
CA THR A 567 10.39 -11.15 -15.56
C THR A 567 10.33 -12.64 -15.34
N MET A 568 9.79 -13.35 -16.33
CA MET A 568 10.17 -14.75 -16.58
C MET A 568 11.66 -14.86 -16.94
N PRO A 569 12.28 -16.05 -16.91
CA PRO A 569 13.64 -16.25 -17.41
C PRO A 569 13.87 -15.62 -18.79
N CYS A 570 14.86 -14.73 -18.86
CA CYS A 570 15.08 -13.86 -20.02
C CYS A 570 16.58 -13.74 -20.36
N ASP A 571 16.96 -14.29 -21.51
CA ASP A 571 18.35 -14.25 -21.99
C ASP A 571 18.84 -12.83 -22.34
N ALA A 572 17.94 -11.88 -22.59
CA ALA A 572 18.32 -10.48 -22.77
C ALA A 572 18.98 -9.90 -21.51
N VAL A 573 18.49 -10.30 -20.32
CA VAL A 573 19.06 -9.89 -19.04
C VAL A 573 20.46 -10.47 -18.87
N VAL A 574 20.64 -11.76 -19.20
CA VAL A 574 21.93 -12.46 -19.22
C VAL A 574 22.94 -11.73 -20.11
N ASN A 575 22.56 -11.40 -21.35
CA ASN A 575 23.44 -10.76 -22.32
C ASN A 575 23.82 -9.34 -21.89
N MET A 576 22.86 -8.57 -21.37
CA MET A 576 23.10 -7.21 -20.87
C MET A 576 24.03 -7.19 -19.64
N GLY A 577 23.88 -8.17 -18.75
CA GLY A 577 24.54 -8.26 -17.46
C GLY A 577 25.77 -9.17 -17.42
N LYS A 578 26.31 -9.60 -18.57
CA LYS A 578 27.39 -10.61 -18.60
C LYS A 578 28.56 -10.22 -17.70
N ASN A 579 28.94 -11.11 -16.77
CA ASN A 579 29.96 -10.92 -15.75
C ASN A 579 29.64 -9.81 -14.71
N ALA A 580 28.35 -9.57 -14.43
CA ALA A 580 27.97 -8.56 -13.45
C ALA A 580 28.52 -8.88 -12.05
N THR A 581 28.92 -7.83 -11.32
CA THR A 581 29.31 -7.92 -9.90
C THR A 581 28.11 -8.32 -9.03
N LEU A 582 26.95 -7.72 -9.30
CA LEU A 582 25.72 -8.02 -8.56
C LEU A 582 24.53 -8.14 -9.51
N LEU A 583 23.82 -9.25 -9.41
CA LEU A 583 22.48 -9.40 -9.96
C LEU A 583 21.45 -9.36 -8.83
N ILE A 584 20.52 -8.40 -8.89
CA ILE A 584 19.29 -8.40 -8.09
C ILE A 584 18.18 -8.92 -9.00
N HIS A 585 17.71 -10.15 -8.74
CA HIS A 585 16.72 -10.82 -9.58
C HIS A 585 15.43 -11.11 -8.81
N GLU A 586 14.29 -10.93 -9.47
CA GLU A 586 13.00 -11.37 -8.93
C GLU A 586 12.94 -12.89 -8.77
N ALA A 587 12.35 -13.35 -7.67
CA ALA A 587 12.14 -14.76 -7.36
C ALA A 587 10.74 -14.92 -6.75
N THR A 588 9.74 -14.50 -7.51
CA THR A 588 8.38 -14.31 -7.00
C THR A 588 7.75 -15.60 -6.51
N LEU A 589 7.94 -16.72 -7.23
CA LEU A 589 7.36 -18.01 -6.89
C LEU A 589 8.38 -19.04 -6.40
N GLU A 590 7.90 -20.02 -5.66
CA GLU A 590 8.67 -21.18 -5.23
C GLU A 590 8.86 -22.17 -6.37
N ASP A 591 9.88 -23.03 -6.25
CA ASP A 591 10.04 -24.16 -7.14
C ASP A 591 8.87 -25.16 -6.97
N GLY A 592 8.45 -25.80 -8.06
CA GLY A 592 7.20 -26.59 -8.13
C GLY A 592 5.96 -25.78 -8.56
N MET A 593 6.10 -24.45 -8.69
CA MET A 593 5.07 -23.52 -9.19
C MET A 593 5.41 -22.95 -10.58
N GLU A 594 6.16 -23.68 -11.41
CA GLU A 594 6.67 -23.20 -12.70
C GLU A 594 5.55 -22.80 -13.68
N GLU A 595 4.43 -23.55 -13.66
CA GLU A 595 3.26 -23.24 -14.49
C GLU A 595 2.62 -21.91 -14.07
N GLU A 596 2.39 -21.72 -12.76
CA GLU A 596 1.86 -20.46 -12.22
C GLU A 596 2.84 -19.29 -12.44
N ALA A 597 4.15 -19.55 -12.36
CA ALA A 597 5.19 -18.56 -12.64
C ALA A 597 5.11 -18.12 -14.10
N CYS A 598 4.95 -19.07 -15.03
CA CYS A 598 4.78 -18.78 -16.45
C CYS A 598 3.48 -18.00 -16.72
N GLU A 599 2.36 -18.40 -16.13
CA GLU A 599 1.06 -17.74 -16.28
C GLU A 599 1.08 -16.30 -15.77
N LYS A 600 1.65 -16.09 -14.57
CA LYS A 600 1.79 -14.76 -13.96
C LYS A 600 2.99 -13.98 -14.49
N ARG A 601 3.78 -14.60 -15.36
CA ARG A 601 4.98 -14.04 -16.02
C ARG A 601 6.08 -13.58 -15.05
N HIS A 602 6.38 -14.43 -14.09
CA HIS A 602 7.44 -14.28 -13.10
C HIS A 602 8.44 -15.44 -13.18
N SER A 603 9.46 -15.40 -12.32
CA SER A 603 10.44 -16.48 -12.17
C SER A 603 10.19 -17.28 -10.88
N THR A 604 10.51 -18.58 -10.92
CA THR A 604 10.74 -19.34 -9.68
C THR A 604 12.11 -19.04 -9.09
N THR A 605 12.36 -19.51 -7.87
CA THR A 605 13.65 -19.35 -7.20
C THR A 605 14.81 -19.95 -7.99
N SER A 606 14.72 -21.22 -8.41
CA SER A 606 15.78 -21.87 -9.19
C SER A 606 15.96 -21.26 -10.58
N GLN A 607 14.88 -20.76 -11.19
CA GLN A 607 14.93 -20.04 -12.45
C GLN A 607 15.72 -18.72 -12.35
N ALA A 608 15.50 -17.95 -11.29
CA ALA A 608 16.23 -16.71 -11.00
C ALA A 608 17.72 -16.98 -10.77
N ILE A 609 18.05 -18.01 -9.97
CA ILE A 609 19.44 -18.44 -9.77
C ILE A 609 20.08 -18.86 -11.10
N GLY A 610 19.36 -19.64 -11.92
CA GLY A 610 19.82 -20.09 -13.23
C GLY A 610 20.18 -18.93 -14.18
N ILE A 611 19.39 -17.85 -14.18
CA ILE A 611 19.72 -16.63 -14.94
C ILE A 611 21.02 -16.01 -14.44
N GLY A 612 21.21 -15.89 -13.13
CA GLY A 612 22.46 -15.36 -12.56
C GLY A 612 23.69 -16.22 -12.86
N MET A 613 23.54 -17.54 -12.82
CA MET A 613 24.62 -18.47 -13.19
C MET A 613 24.97 -18.37 -14.68
N LYS A 614 23.96 -18.31 -15.57
CA LYS A 614 24.16 -18.13 -17.01
C LYS A 614 24.78 -16.77 -17.35
N MET A 615 24.47 -15.74 -16.55
CA MET A 615 25.08 -14.40 -16.62
C MET A 615 26.56 -14.40 -16.18
N ASN A 616 27.02 -15.46 -15.51
CA ASN A 616 28.27 -15.48 -14.77
C ASN A 616 28.35 -14.32 -13.77
N ALA A 617 27.25 -14.06 -13.06
CA ALA A 617 27.23 -13.06 -12.00
C ALA A 617 28.17 -13.48 -10.86
N GLU A 618 28.93 -12.53 -10.33
CA GLU A 618 29.77 -12.74 -9.16
C GLU A 618 28.90 -13.07 -7.93
N PHE A 619 27.82 -12.31 -7.74
CA PHE A 619 26.84 -12.56 -6.68
C PHE A 619 25.39 -12.31 -7.14
N ILE A 620 24.46 -13.10 -6.60
CA ILE A 620 23.03 -13.06 -6.91
C ILE A 620 22.26 -12.78 -5.63
N VAL A 621 21.43 -11.74 -5.62
CA VAL A 621 20.46 -11.48 -4.54
C VAL A 621 19.06 -11.69 -5.08
N LEU A 622 18.35 -12.62 -4.46
CA LEU A 622 16.95 -12.88 -4.73
C LEU A 622 16.10 -11.80 -4.07
N ASN A 623 15.11 -11.30 -4.81
CA ASN A 623 14.22 -10.23 -4.39
C ASN A 623 12.79 -10.46 -4.89
N HIS A 624 11.86 -9.58 -4.51
CA HIS A 624 10.48 -9.54 -5.00
C HIS A 624 9.70 -10.84 -4.76
N PHE A 625 9.64 -11.27 -3.50
CA PHE A 625 9.03 -12.55 -3.11
C PHE A 625 7.51 -12.44 -3.04
N SER A 626 6.79 -13.48 -3.48
CA SER A 626 5.36 -13.61 -3.21
C SER A 626 5.12 -13.73 -1.71
N GLN A 627 4.33 -12.80 -1.19
CA GLN A 627 4.03 -12.73 0.24
C GLN A 627 2.95 -13.74 0.67
N ARG A 628 2.39 -14.49 -0.30
CA ARG A 628 1.41 -15.56 -0.06
C ARG A 628 2.05 -16.93 0.13
N TYR A 629 3.23 -17.12 -0.46
CA TYR A 629 3.84 -18.44 -0.60
C TYR A 629 5.06 -18.58 0.30
N ALA A 630 6.07 -17.70 0.15
CA ALA A 630 7.33 -17.84 0.88
C ALA A 630 7.63 -16.67 1.81
N LYS A 631 7.89 -16.96 3.09
CA LYS A 631 8.55 -15.98 3.97
C LYS A 631 10.06 -15.93 3.73
N ILE A 632 10.65 -17.08 3.40
CA ILE A 632 12.04 -17.26 2.98
C ILE A 632 12.07 -18.25 1.81
N PRO A 633 12.73 -17.95 0.68
CA PRO A 633 12.86 -18.90 -0.41
C PRO A 633 13.74 -20.09 0.00
N LEU A 634 13.34 -21.30 -0.40
CA LEU A 634 14.14 -22.51 -0.27
C LEU A 634 14.80 -22.82 -1.61
N PHE A 635 16.08 -23.17 -1.59
CA PHE A 635 16.86 -23.57 -2.76
C PHE A 635 17.94 -24.57 -2.37
N SER A 636 18.45 -25.30 -3.38
CA SER A 636 19.49 -26.33 -3.17
C SER A 636 20.74 -25.73 -2.51
N ASP A 637 21.33 -26.50 -1.60
CA ASP A 637 22.59 -26.15 -0.95
C ASP A 637 23.76 -26.05 -1.96
N ASP A 638 23.60 -26.60 -3.17
CA ASP A 638 24.59 -26.50 -4.26
C ASP A 638 24.83 -25.05 -4.72
N PHE A 639 23.85 -24.15 -4.51
CA PHE A 639 23.92 -22.77 -4.96
C PHE A 639 24.30 -21.78 -3.85
N ASN A 640 24.56 -22.26 -2.62
CA ASN A 640 24.73 -21.39 -1.46
C ASN A 640 25.89 -20.39 -1.60
N GLY A 641 26.97 -20.74 -2.30
CA GLY A 641 28.20 -19.93 -2.31
C GLY A 641 28.10 -18.54 -2.96
N LYS A 642 27.05 -18.27 -3.75
CA LYS A 642 26.89 -17.01 -4.53
C LYS A 642 25.49 -16.40 -4.44
N VAL A 643 24.63 -16.92 -3.57
CA VAL A 643 23.22 -16.53 -3.51
C VAL A 643 22.92 -15.93 -2.13
N GLY A 644 22.24 -14.78 -2.13
CA GLY A 644 21.70 -14.11 -0.96
C GLY A 644 20.20 -13.89 -1.07
N ILE A 645 19.54 -13.73 0.07
CA ILE A 645 18.11 -13.48 0.19
C ILE A 645 17.93 -12.07 0.73
N SER A 646 17.19 -11.22 0.02
CA SER A 646 16.90 -9.87 0.50
C SER A 646 15.79 -9.85 1.56
N PHE A 647 15.89 -8.89 2.47
CA PHE A 647 14.86 -8.54 3.44
C PHE A 647 14.67 -7.02 3.45
N ASP A 648 13.48 -6.56 3.81
CA ASP A 648 13.26 -5.14 4.07
C ASP A 648 14.30 -4.63 5.09
N HIS A 649 14.86 -3.44 4.83
CA HIS A 649 15.92 -2.78 5.61
C HIS A 649 17.26 -3.50 5.65
N MET A 650 17.42 -4.59 4.90
CA MET A 650 18.74 -5.18 4.68
C MET A 650 19.60 -4.18 3.91
N ARG A 651 20.81 -3.93 4.40
CA ARG A 651 21.84 -3.18 3.68
C ARG A 651 23.06 -4.06 3.42
N ILE A 652 23.59 -4.00 2.21
CA ILE A 652 24.77 -4.77 1.83
C ILE A 652 25.74 -3.91 1.03
N ARG A 653 27.02 -4.22 1.17
CA ARG A 653 28.12 -3.74 0.35
C ARG A 653 28.73 -4.94 -0.37
N PHE A 654 29.53 -4.70 -1.41
CA PHE A 654 30.18 -5.80 -2.13
C PHE A 654 31.13 -6.61 -1.23
N GLY A 655 31.77 -5.97 -0.25
CA GLY A 655 32.57 -6.66 0.77
C GLY A 655 31.76 -7.61 1.67
N ASP A 656 30.43 -7.48 1.72
CA ASP A 656 29.56 -8.33 2.54
C ASP A 656 29.18 -9.65 1.83
N PHE A 657 29.45 -9.80 0.52
CA PHE A 657 29.07 -10.99 -0.26
C PHE A 657 29.51 -12.32 0.35
N PRO A 658 30.75 -12.49 0.87
CA PRO A 658 31.16 -13.76 1.49
C PRO A 658 30.38 -14.10 2.77
N MET A 659 29.74 -13.12 3.41
CA MET A 659 28.93 -13.31 4.61
C MET A 659 27.51 -13.75 4.29
N LEU A 660 26.91 -13.28 3.19
CA LEU A 660 25.50 -13.52 2.87
C LEU A 660 25.12 -15.02 2.81
N PRO A 661 25.90 -15.91 2.17
CA PRO A 661 25.67 -17.36 2.24
C PRO A 661 25.65 -17.92 3.66
N ARG A 662 26.49 -17.38 4.55
CA ARG A 662 26.64 -17.85 5.93
C ARG A 662 25.43 -17.47 6.78
N LEU A 663 24.66 -16.46 6.38
CA LEU A 663 23.43 -16.05 7.04
C LEU A 663 22.27 -17.01 6.76
N ILE A 664 22.35 -17.86 5.72
CA ILE A 664 21.21 -18.70 5.31
C ILE A 664 20.83 -19.70 6.41
N ARG A 665 21.81 -20.30 7.10
CA ARG A 665 21.53 -21.23 8.20
C ARG A 665 20.81 -20.55 9.39
N PRO A 666 21.30 -19.44 9.97
CA PRO A 666 20.57 -18.75 11.03
C PRO A 666 19.24 -18.17 10.57
N LEU A 667 19.10 -17.75 9.30
CA LEU A 667 17.82 -17.32 8.73
C LEU A 667 16.82 -18.49 8.65
N LYS A 668 17.23 -19.67 8.16
CA LYS A 668 16.39 -20.88 8.19
C LYS A 668 15.94 -21.23 9.61
N ALA A 669 16.82 -21.08 10.61
CA ALA A 669 16.45 -21.29 12.00
C ALA A 669 15.45 -20.24 12.52
N LEU A 670 15.59 -18.96 12.13
CA LEU A 670 14.66 -17.90 12.51
C LEU A 670 13.25 -18.12 11.95
N PHE A 671 13.15 -18.69 10.75
CA PHE A 671 11.89 -18.94 10.04
C PHE A 671 11.45 -20.41 10.05
N ALA A 672 11.96 -21.23 10.99
CA ALA A 672 11.75 -22.68 10.98
C ALA A 672 10.28 -23.10 10.99
N GLU A 673 9.45 -22.47 11.84
CA GLU A 673 8.00 -22.74 11.91
C GLU A 673 7.30 -22.44 10.58
N GLU A 674 7.77 -21.43 9.87
CA GLU A 674 7.14 -20.98 8.64
C GLU A 674 7.62 -21.76 7.43
N ILE A 675 8.86 -22.26 7.48
CA ILE A 675 9.37 -23.25 6.53
C ILE A 675 8.55 -24.54 6.65
N GLU A 676 8.30 -25.04 7.86
CA GLU A 676 7.46 -26.23 8.08
C GLU A 676 6.04 -26.04 7.52
N GLU A 677 5.40 -24.89 7.78
CA GLU A 677 4.10 -24.57 7.22
C GLU A 677 4.12 -24.49 5.68
N MET A 678 5.20 -23.97 5.08
CA MET A 678 5.38 -23.92 3.64
C MET A 678 5.56 -25.31 3.02
N GLU A 679 6.38 -26.17 3.62
CA GLU A 679 6.61 -27.54 3.19
C GLU A 679 5.32 -28.36 3.24
N GLU A 680 4.54 -28.27 4.31
CA GLU A 680 3.22 -28.90 4.39
C GLU A 680 2.27 -28.47 3.25
N ARG A 681 2.27 -27.16 2.93
CA ARG A 681 1.44 -26.62 1.83
C ARG A 681 1.90 -27.15 0.48
N ARG A 682 3.22 -27.26 0.28
CA ARG A 682 3.82 -27.83 -0.94
C ARG A 682 3.43 -29.30 -1.10
N GLU A 683 3.62 -30.13 -0.08
CA GLU A 683 3.24 -31.55 -0.11
C GLU A 683 1.75 -31.74 -0.43
N ARG A 684 0.88 -30.93 0.16
CA ARG A 684 -0.56 -30.95 -0.14
C ARG A 684 -0.86 -30.59 -1.60
N ARG A 685 -0.11 -29.67 -2.21
CA ARG A 685 -0.27 -29.33 -3.64
C ARG A 685 0.21 -30.48 -4.54
N GLU A 686 1.33 -31.09 -4.20
CA GLU A 686 1.87 -32.24 -4.93
C GLU A 686 0.92 -33.44 -4.87
N MET A 687 0.32 -33.73 -3.70
CA MET A 687 -0.74 -34.74 -3.57
C MET A 687 -2.00 -34.43 -4.40
N LYS A 688 -2.41 -33.15 -4.48
CA LYS A 688 -3.54 -32.75 -5.33
C LYS A 688 -3.23 -32.91 -6.82
N LYS A 689 -2.00 -32.63 -7.26
CA LYS A 689 -1.55 -32.81 -8.65
C LYS A 689 -1.47 -34.30 -9.04
N THR A 690 -1.04 -35.18 -8.15
CA THR A 690 -0.97 -36.62 -8.41
C THR A 690 -2.32 -37.34 -8.32
N ALA A 691 -3.32 -36.74 -7.68
CA ALA A 691 -4.68 -37.27 -7.57
C ALA A 691 -5.61 -36.92 -8.77
N GLU A 692 -5.19 -36.05 -9.69
CA GLU A 692 -5.92 -35.82 -10.95
C GLU A 692 -5.60 -36.94 -11.96
N PRO A 693 -6.59 -37.70 -12.47
CA PRO A 693 -6.32 -38.81 -13.37
C PRO A 693 -5.75 -38.30 -14.70
N PRO A 694 -4.84 -39.05 -15.36
CA PRO A 694 -4.27 -38.64 -16.63
C PRO A 694 -5.38 -38.48 -17.67
N SER A 695 -5.42 -37.32 -18.34
CA SER A 695 -6.31 -37.10 -19.48
C SER A 695 -5.88 -38.04 -20.60
N ASN A 696 -6.71 -39.03 -20.92
CA ASN A 696 -6.51 -39.93 -22.05
C ASN A 696 -6.28 -39.15 -23.35
N GLY A 697 -5.23 -39.56 -24.07
CA GLY A 697 -4.93 -39.08 -25.42
C GLY A 697 -5.80 -39.73 -26.50
N GLU A 698 -5.88 -39.00 -27.62
CA GLU A 698 -6.41 -39.32 -28.97
C GLU A 698 -7.95 -39.40 -29.11
N SER A 699 -8.61 -38.74 -30.06
CA SER A 699 -8.30 -38.48 -31.47
C SER A 699 -9.06 -37.24 -32.01
N GLY A 700 -8.62 -36.71 -33.16
CA GLY A 700 -8.95 -35.38 -33.66
C GLY A 700 -10.40 -35.11 -34.08
N THR A 701 -10.84 -33.87 -33.86
CA THR A 701 -11.60 -33.06 -34.83
C THR A 701 -11.59 -31.59 -34.37
N SER A 702 -11.28 -30.70 -35.30
CA SER A 702 -11.15 -29.25 -35.09
C SER A 702 -12.43 -28.59 -34.58
N ARG A 703 -12.37 -27.89 -33.44
CA ARG A 703 -13.33 -26.84 -33.06
C ARG A 703 -12.63 -25.67 -32.36
N GLN A 704 -13.07 -24.47 -32.72
CA GLN A 704 -12.56 -23.15 -32.33
C GLN A 704 -12.69 -22.84 -30.82
N PRO A 705 -11.96 -21.84 -30.31
CA PRO A 705 -11.88 -21.54 -28.88
C PRO A 705 -13.03 -20.63 -28.42
N ASP A 706 -13.76 -21.06 -27.39
CA ASP A 706 -14.62 -20.19 -26.59
C ASP A 706 -14.05 -20.02 -25.17
N GLU A 707 -14.11 -18.77 -24.74
CA GLU A 707 -13.42 -18.12 -23.62
C GLU A 707 -14.06 -18.37 -22.24
N MET A 708 -13.18 -18.20 -21.23
CA MET A 708 -13.43 -17.74 -19.84
C MET A 708 -14.24 -18.60 -18.86
N SER A 709 -13.60 -18.81 -17.68
CA SER A 709 -14.19 -19.11 -16.35
C SER A 709 -13.70 -20.43 -15.70
N LYS A 710 -12.39 -20.55 -15.43
CA LYS A 710 -11.89 -21.58 -14.48
C LYS A 710 -10.97 -21.08 -13.36
N GLY A 711 -10.54 -19.81 -13.37
CA GLY A 711 -9.61 -19.27 -12.35
C GLY A 711 -10.21 -19.06 -10.96
N ALA A 712 -11.47 -18.63 -10.84
CA ALA A 712 -12.04 -18.18 -9.57
C ALA A 712 -12.42 -19.28 -8.56
N LYS A 713 -12.41 -20.56 -8.96
CA LYS A 713 -12.94 -21.66 -8.14
C LYS A 713 -11.88 -22.29 -7.23
N ARG A 714 -10.59 -22.24 -7.60
CA ARG A 714 -9.49 -22.79 -6.79
C ARG A 714 -8.97 -21.80 -5.73
N GLU A 715 -9.10 -20.49 -5.95
CA GLU A 715 -8.63 -19.45 -5.01
C GLU A 715 -9.48 -19.31 -3.74
N GLN A 716 -10.78 -19.66 -3.80
CA GLN A 716 -11.69 -19.57 -2.66
C GLN A 716 -11.55 -20.75 -1.68
N ASP A 717 -11.04 -21.89 -2.15
CA ASP A 717 -10.93 -23.11 -1.35
C ASP A 717 -9.77 -23.04 -0.34
N ASP A 718 -8.69 -22.33 -0.67
CA ASP A 718 -7.52 -22.20 0.23
C ASP A 718 -7.75 -21.19 1.37
N LEU A 719 -8.51 -20.10 1.13
CA LEU A 719 -8.91 -19.14 2.18
C LEU A 719 -9.86 -19.75 3.22
N ASN A 720 -10.70 -20.71 2.81
CA ASN A 720 -11.60 -21.42 3.71
C ASN A 720 -10.85 -22.46 4.57
N GLN A 721 -9.71 -22.97 4.11
CA GLN A 721 -8.90 -23.97 4.84
C GLN A 721 -8.07 -23.34 5.98
N GLU A 722 -7.54 -22.13 5.82
CA GLU A 722 -6.87 -21.40 6.92
C GLU A 722 -7.81 -21.11 8.11
N ALA A 723 -9.10 -20.89 7.85
CA ALA A 723 -10.10 -20.70 8.90
C ALA A 723 -10.46 -22.01 9.63
N ALA A 724 -10.37 -23.15 8.94
CA ALA A 724 -10.64 -24.46 9.53
C ALA A 724 -9.48 -24.94 10.41
N ILE A 725 -8.22 -24.71 10.00
CA ILE A 725 -7.03 -25.09 10.77
C ILE A 725 -6.93 -24.28 12.08
N LYS A 726 -7.32 -23.00 12.07
CA LYS A 726 -7.40 -22.18 13.30
C LYS A 726 -8.45 -22.66 14.31
N ARG A 727 -9.51 -23.34 13.87
CA ARG A 727 -10.53 -23.91 14.78
C ARG A 727 -10.07 -25.19 15.47
N LEU A 728 -9.09 -25.89 14.90
CA LEU A 728 -8.54 -27.13 15.48
C LEU A 728 -7.45 -26.87 16.53
N LYS A 729 -6.86 -25.66 16.59
CA LYS A 729 -5.85 -25.27 17.59
C LYS A 729 -6.43 -24.60 18.86
N THR A 730 -7.75 -24.57 19.01
CA THR A 730 -8.44 -23.98 20.20
C THR A 730 -9.39 -24.96 20.90
N ASN A 731 -9.11 -26.26 20.84
CA ASN A 731 -9.70 -27.24 21.76
C ASN A 731 -8.60 -28.00 22.48
#